data_AF-A0A5P2G6C0-F1
#
_entry.id   AF-A0A5P2G6C0-F1
#
_cell.length_a   1.000
_cell.length_b   1.000
_cell.length_c   1.000
_cell.angle_alpha   90.00
_cell.angle_beta   90.00
_cell.angle_gamma   90.00
#
_symmetry.space_group_name_H-M   'P 1'
#
loop_
_entity.id
_entity.type
_entity.pdbx_description
1 polymer ?
#
loop_
_entity_poly.entity_id
_entity_poly.type
_entity_poly.pdbx_seq_one_letter_code
_entity_poly.pdbx_strand_id
1 'polypeptide(L)'
;MDNLRKVFTDSIHTGFIDKEILSDLAYQPELLVNQKQPPKKVLTTIIKELEHCSEFLISVAFVTTGGVSTIINTLQKLAAQGIKGKVLVSQYLNFTQPEALKRLLQFQNIDLRITTIGNAHAKGYIFKNNRHYNLIVGSSNLTDTALSSNKEWNMKVSALDNSDLVHKVLKEFYADFEKATIVSPQYLQQYEEIYQKQLILNKKLSSEFTPENETHFKPNLMQTEALSNLQALRERGQKRALIISATGTGKTFLSAFDAKNFNPRKLLFVVHRLTIAKSAMKTFKHVFGKTKTMGLYSGNQQDFEADFIFATVQTISKQNHLNLFSKAHFDYIIIDETHRSAADTYLKILEYFTPNFLLGMTATPERSDGIDIFKLFDYNIAYEIRLSRAMEEEMLSTFHYFGLTDIQIGQTTIDRKSDFNLLVSKERVDHIIERSKFYGSDNGITRGLIFCSRKDEAIELSKLFNKKGLNTIALTGDSSDHERSQAIDLLESDNLSEKIDFIFTVDIFNEGVDIPKVNQVIMLRPTESAIIFIQQLGRGLRKIEGKGYLTVIDFIGNYENNYLIPIALFGDTSYNKDTLRKLINDGSLMIPGASTINFDEITKERIFQSIDAANMQLYADLKKDYNALKYRLGRVPMMMDFLENASRDPFLFVEYSRSYYNFVCKIENKNDPNLTDQEIKLLELFSKEINNSKRVDESIILELLIENKELSVEKFKNIIKKKYGYSVSDQTINSCLINLNFEFVRENKEIVCVIDNSFLFSNSFMQSLENDVFKRYLLDSTKCAIKIFDKIYSFNKYKDGIILYNKYSRKDICRLLNWDKDISSTIYGYRTNMEVTPCFVTYHKSKDIDDSINYNDHFINPSTFAWESRSNRRIDSNEIKAVINSKRILLFVKKENGEGSDFYFLGNVKINLESIRQQTMKETLKPVVHFQFLLESSVPDNLYNYITNSQEILSTENKLDQIEKNEIPRLDPIEKSPTIPLFNFYAAAGSFSELQSDNEFTSLDAPNNIHNTNDYFACRIRGESMNRVIPNGSICLFKKYTGGSRNGKIVLVENVDIQDPDFHSAFTIKTYASEKIVTEEGWTHTSIRLRPNSYDGTYSDIIIDEENGQNMKVVGEFVTILQ
;
A
#
# COMPACT_ATOMS: atom_id res chain seq x y z
N MET A 1 20.84 -29.53 -24.61
CA MET A 1 19.46 -29.76 -25.08
C MET A 1 18.74 -30.80 -24.20
N ASP A 2 19.48 -31.78 -23.68
CA ASP A 2 18.92 -32.92 -22.95
C ASP A 2 18.27 -32.54 -21.60
N ASN A 3 18.76 -31.50 -20.92
CA ASN A 3 18.18 -31.05 -19.66
C ASN A 3 16.76 -30.47 -19.83
N LEU A 4 16.52 -29.63 -20.85
CA LEU A 4 15.18 -29.06 -21.09
C LEU A 4 14.17 -30.13 -21.52
N ARG A 5 14.60 -31.08 -22.36
CA ARG A 5 13.75 -32.23 -22.73
C ARG A 5 13.34 -33.04 -21.52
N LYS A 6 14.29 -33.32 -20.61
CA LYS A 6 14.00 -34.02 -19.36
C LYS A 6 12.98 -33.27 -18.51
N VAL A 7 13.17 -31.96 -18.29
CA VAL A 7 12.21 -31.12 -17.55
C VAL A 7 10.81 -31.18 -18.14
N PHE A 8 10.67 -31.09 -19.47
CA PHE A 8 9.37 -31.21 -20.14
C PHE A 8 8.78 -32.62 -20.02
N THR A 9 9.59 -33.67 -20.17
CA THR A 9 9.15 -35.06 -19.99
C THR A 9 8.58 -35.25 -18.58
N ASP A 10 9.33 -34.84 -17.55
CA ASP A 10 8.88 -34.94 -16.16
C ASP A 10 7.58 -34.15 -15.94
N SER A 11 7.46 -32.96 -16.53
CA SER A 11 6.26 -32.11 -16.43
C SER A 11 5.03 -32.70 -17.12
N ILE A 12 5.21 -33.38 -18.25
CA ILE A 12 4.16 -34.12 -18.94
C ILE A 12 3.72 -35.31 -18.11
N HIS A 13 4.67 -36.07 -17.54
CA HIS A 13 4.35 -37.17 -16.64
C HIS A 13 3.55 -36.70 -15.43
N THR A 14 3.95 -35.60 -14.80
CA THR A 14 3.21 -35.04 -13.67
C THR A 14 1.78 -34.62 -14.04
N GLY A 15 1.64 -33.87 -15.14
CA GLY A 15 0.37 -33.26 -15.49
C GLY A 15 -0.65 -34.20 -16.15
N PHE A 16 -0.18 -35.21 -16.89
CA PHE A 16 -1.06 -36.09 -17.68
C PHE A 16 -1.12 -37.54 -17.17
N ILE A 17 -0.16 -37.98 -16.34
CA ILE A 17 -0.04 -39.38 -15.93
C ILE A 17 -0.15 -39.53 -14.39
N ASP A 18 0.71 -38.88 -13.62
CA ASP A 18 0.78 -39.05 -12.16
C ASP A 18 1.24 -37.77 -11.43
N LYS A 19 0.32 -37.17 -10.66
CA LYS A 19 0.53 -35.94 -9.89
C LYS A 19 1.62 -36.04 -8.81
N GLU A 20 2.00 -37.24 -8.38
CA GLU A 20 3.02 -37.44 -7.33
C GLU A 20 4.46 -37.30 -7.87
N ILE A 21 4.63 -37.26 -9.20
CA ILE A 21 5.93 -37.03 -9.83
C ILE A 21 6.32 -35.56 -9.68
N LEU A 22 7.48 -35.30 -9.08
CA LEU A 22 8.02 -33.95 -8.95
C LEU A 22 8.56 -33.45 -10.29
N SER A 23 8.08 -32.29 -10.74
CA SER A 23 8.55 -31.61 -11.95
C SER A 23 8.41 -30.10 -11.81
N ASP A 24 8.91 -29.36 -12.80
CA ASP A 24 8.88 -27.90 -12.79
C ASP A 24 7.47 -27.36 -13.11
N LEU A 25 6.89 -26.64 -12.15
CA LEU A 25 5.56 -26.05 -12.25
C LEU A 25 5.39 -25.12 -13.46
N ALA A 26 6.47 -24.50 -13.96
CA ALA A 26 6.40 -23.59 -15.10
C ALA A 26 5.98 -24.29 -16.41
N TYR A 27 6.23 -25.60 -16.54
CA TYR A 27 5.98 -26.38 -17.76
C TYR A 27 4.88 -27.43 -17.62
N GLN A 28 4.31 -27.58 -16.42
CA GLN A 28 3.16 -28.45 -16.21
C GLN A 28 1.92 -27.89 -16.92
N PRO A 29 1.06 -28.75 -17.49
CA PRO A 29 -0.24 -28.32 -17.97
C PRO A 29 -1.09 -27.81 -16.79
N GLU A 30 -1.80 -26.72 -17.00
CA GLU A 30 -2.57 -26.05 -15.95
C GLU A 30 -4.00 -25.76 -16.42
N LEU A 31 -4.98 -26.04 -15.55
CA LEU A 31 -6.35 -25.58 -15.74
C LEU A 31 -6.48 -24.15 -15.20
N LEU A 32 -6.65 -23.19 -16.10
CA LEU A 32 -6.84 -21.79 -15.77
C LEU A 32 -8.33 -21.48 -15.65
N VAL A 33 -8.70 -20.94 -14.49
CA VAL A 33 -10.07 -20.58 -14.12
C VAL A 33 -10.08 -19.26 -13.35
N ASN A 34 -11.20 -18.56 -13.41
CA ASN A 34 -11.46 -17.44 -12.52
C ASN A 34 -12.10 -17.95 -11.22
N GLN A 35 -11.51 -17.64 -10.07
CA GLN A 35 -11.99 -18.05 -8.75
C GLN A 35 -11.85 -16.91 -7.75
N LYS A 36 -12.84 -16.77 -6.85
CA LYS A 36 -12.81 -15.78 -5.77
C LYS A 36 -11.93 -16.22 -4.60
N GLN A 37 -11.94 -17.52 -4.26
CA GLN A 37 -11.21 -18.07 -3.11
C GLN A 37 -10.62 -19.46 -3.43
N PRO A 38 -9.28 -19.61 -3.42
CA PRO A 38 -8.28 -18.54 -3.44
C PRO A 38 -8.44 -17.65 -4.70
N PRO A 39 -8.06 -16.37 -4.66
CA PRO A 39 -8.19 -15.49 -5.82
C PRO A 39 -7.32 -16.00 -6.97
N LYS A 40 -7.95 -16.27 -8.12
CA LYS A 40 -7.29 -16.67 -9.36
C LYS A 40 -7.98 -15.98 -10.54
N LYS A 41 -7.18 -15.49 -11.49
CA LYS A 41 -7.65 -14.89 -12.74
C LYS A 41 -6.87 -15.44 -13.91
N VAL A 42 -7.57 -15.72 -15.02
CA VAL A 42 -6.92 -16.06 -16.30
C VAL A 42 -6.02 -14.92 -16.77
N LEU A 43 -6.43 -13.68 -16.50
CA LEU A 43 -5.68 -12.45 -16.78
C LEU A 43 -4.24 -12.50 -16.25
N THR A 44 -4.07 -12.97 -15.00
CA THR A 44 -2.75 -13.00 -14.35
C THR A 44 -1.78 -13.88 -15.12
N THR A 45 -2.23 -15.05 -15.59
CA THR A 45 -1.41 -15.93 -16.41
C THR A 45 -1.14 -15.33 -17.79
N ILE A 46 -2.13 -14.71 -18.45
CA ILE A 46 -1.91 -14.06 -19.76
C ILE A 46 -0.88 -12.93 -19.66
N ILE A 47 -0.97 -12.06 -18.65
CA ILE A 47 0.01 -10.98 -18.43
C ILE A 47 1.40 -11.57 -18.24
N LYS A 48 1.52 -12.61 -17.39
CA LYS A 48 2.79 -13.28 -17.16
C LYS A 48 3.39 -13.85 -18.45
N GLU A 49 2.60 -14.55 -19.26
CA GLU A 49 3.09 -15.14 -20.51
C GLU A 49 3.46 -14.06 -21.54
N LEU A 50 2.71 -12.95 -21.60
CA LEU A 50 3.07 -11.79 -22.41
C LEU A 50 4.42 -11.21 -21.99
N GLU A 51 4.66 -11.00 -20.69
CA GLU A 51 5.89 -10.40 -20.17
C GLU A 51 7.18 -11.21 -20.45
N HIS A 52 7.06 -12.52 -20.67
CA HIS A 52 8.21 -13.41 -20.87
C HIS A 52 8.39 -13.90 -22.31
N CYS A 53 7.44 -13.58 -23.22
CA CYS A 53 7.48 -14.05 -24.60
C CYS A 53 8.46 -13.24 -25.48
N SER A 54 8.93 -13.87 -26.56
CA SER A 54 9.68 -13.22 -27.65
C SER A 54 8.80 -12.89 -28.86
N GLU A 55 7.61 -13.49 -28.94
CA GLU A 55 6.56 -13.22 -29.93
C GLU A 55 5.23 -13.72 -29.36
N PHE A 56 4.12 -13.04 -29.64
CA PHE A 56 2.79 -13.49 -29.22
C PHE A 56 1.80 -13.53 -30.39
N LEU A 57 0.91 -14.51 -30.36
CA LEU A 57 -0.19 -14.65 -31.30
C LEU A 57 -1.50 -14.82 -30.54
N ILE A 58 -2.49 -14.00 -30.84
CA ILE A 58 -3.81 -14.04 -30.19
C ILE A 58 -4.85 -14.30 -31.28
N SER A 59 -5.66 -15.33 -31.12
CA SER A 59 -6.81 -15.62 -31.98
C SER A 59 -8.06 -15.74 -31.12
N VAL A 60 -8.88 -14.70 -31.13
CA VAL A 60 -10.07 -14.61 -30.27
C VAL A 60 -11.28 -14.21 -31.09
N ALA A 61 -12.45 -14.75 -30.73
CA ALA A 61 -13.69 -14.42 -31.42
C ALA A 61 -14.05 -12.94 -31.20
N PHE A 62 -13.94 -12.47 -29.96
CA PHE A 62 -14.37 -11.12 -29.58
C PHE A 62 -13.28 -10.39 -28.81
N VAL A 63 -13.19 -9.08 -29.07
CA VAL A 63 -12.37 -8.15 -28.30
C VAL A 63 -13.22 -6.97 -27.85
N THR A 64 -13.07 -6.62 -26.57
CA THR A 64 -13.71 -5.44 -25.97
C THR A 64 -12.66 -4.45 -25.52
N THR A 65 -13.04 -3.19 -25.40
CA THR A 65 -12.19 -2.10 -24.92
C THR A 65 -11.72 -2.39 -23.49
N GLY A 66 -12.58 -2.98 -22.65
CA GLY A 66 -12.20 -3.41 -21.30
C GLY A 66 -11.11 -4.47 -21.33
N GLY A 67 -11.26 -5.51 -22.15
CA GLY A 67 -10.25 -6.55 -22.32
C GLY A 67 -8.88 -6.00 -22.74
N VAL A 68 -8.84 -5.12 -23.74
CA VAL A 68 -7.58 -4.47 -24.16
C VAL A 68 -6.99 -3.62 -23.03
N SER A 69 -7.82 -2.90 -22.27
CA SER A 69 -7.38 -2.07 -21.16
C SER A 69 -6.68 -2.87 -20.06
N THR A 70 -7.09 -4.12 -19.83
CA THR A 70 -6.46 -4.97 -18.82
C THR A 70 -5.00 -5.32 -19.14
N ILE A 71 -4.62 -5.34 -20.43
CA ILE A 71 -3.28 -5.72 -20.90
C ILE A 71 -2.50 -4.57 -21.55
N ILE A 72 -3.06 -3.36 -21.60
CA ILE A 72 -2.51 -2.23 -22.39
C ILE A 72 -1.09 -1.84 -21.99
N ASN A 73 -0.78 -1.84 -20.68
CA ASN A 73 0.57 -1.54 -20.19
C ASN A 73 1.58 -2.63 -20.58
N THR A 74 1.15 -3.89 -20.58
CA THR A 74 2.00 -5.00 -21.02
C THR A 74 2.28 -4.87 -22.52
N LEU A 75 1.25 -4.56 -23.33
CA LEU A 75 1.45 -4.29 -24.76
C LEU A 75 2.40 -3.10 -25.01
N GLN A 76 2.33 -2.04 -24.20
CA GLN A 76 3.26 -0.90 -24.27
C GLN A 76 4.70 -1.33 -24.00
N LYS A 77 4.94 -2.15 -22.97
CA LYS A 77 6.27 -2.68 -22.66
C LYS A 77 6.81 -3.53 -23.80
N LEU A 78 5.98 -4.43 -24.36
CA LEU A 78 6.37 -5.29 -25.48
C LEU A 78 6.68 -4.47 -26.74
N ALA A 79 5.92 -3.40 -26.99
CA ALA A 79 6.18 -2.47 -28.09
C ALA A 79 7.52 -1.76 -27.91
N ALA A 80 7.81 -1.26 -26.71
CA ALA A 80 9.10 -0.62 -26.39
C ALA A 80 10.29 -1.58 -26.51
N GLN A 81 10.07 -2.88 -26.25
CA GLN A 81 11.07 -3.94 -26.44
C GLN A 81 11.17 -4.47 -27.88
N GLY A 82 10.32 -3.99 -28.80
CA GLY A 82 10.28 -4.44 -30.19
C GLY A 82 9.75 -5.86 -30.38
N ILE A 83 9.07 -6.43 -29.39
CA ILE A 83 8.48 -7.77 -29.44
C ILE A 83 7.24 -7.74 -30.33
N LYS A 84 7.21 -8.60 -31.36
CA LYS A 84 6.14 -8.60 -32.37
C LYS A 84 4.92 -9.40 -31.90
N GLY A 85 3.74 -8.89 -32.26
CA GLY A 85 2.45 -9.51 -31.99
C GLY A 85 1.64 -9.73 -33.26
N LYS A 86 0.87 -10.82 -33.31
CA LYS A 86 -0.17 -11.02 -34.34
C LYS A 86 -1.51 -11.23 -33.66
N VAL A 87 -2.50 -10.41 -33.99
CA VAL A 87 -3.82 -10.47 -33.38
C VAL A 87 -4.87 -10.72 -34.46
N LEU A 88 -5.54 -11.86 -34.35
CA LEU A 88 -6.66 -12.25 -35.18
C LEU A 88 -7.96 -12.14 -34.36
N VAL A 89 -8.89 -11.34 -34.86
CA VAL A 89 -10.22 -11.17 -34.28
C VAL A 89 -11.30 -11.56 -35.29
N SER A 90 -12.55 -11.66 -34.84
CA SER A 90 -13.68 -12.02 -35.70
C SER A 90 -14.74 -10.92 -35.76
N GLN A 91 -15.36 -10.78 -36.94
CA GLN A 91 -16.59 -10.01 -37.12
C GLN A 91 -17.85 -10.82 -36.72
N TYR A 92 -17.70 -12.08 -36.28
CA TYR A 92 -18.80 -12.92 -35.81
C TYR A 92 -19.70 -12.17 -34.80
N LEU A 93 -21.01 -12.17 -35.06
CA LEU A 93 -22.04 -11.45 -34.28
C LEU A 93 -21.84 -9.93 -34.11
N ASN A 94 -20.85 -9.34 -34.78
CA ASN A 94 -20.43 -7.95 -34.62
C ASN A 94 -20.22 -7.54 -33.15
N PHE A 95 -19.67 -8.43 -32.31
CA PHE A 95 -19.39 -8.14 -30.90
C PHE A 95 -18.05 -7.45 -30.65
N THR A 96 -17.10 -7.57 -31.57
CA THR A 96 -15.81 -6.90 -31.48
C THR A 96 -15.99 -5.38 -31.50
N GLN A 97 -15.52 -4.70 -30.46
CA GLN A 97 -15.72 -3.25 -30.32
C GLN A 97 -14.75 -2.48 -31.23
N PRO A 98 -15.22 -1.54 -32.09
CA PRO A 98 -14.36 -0.72 -32.93
C PRO A 98 -13.29 0.04 -32.15
N GLU A 99 -13.65 0.56 -30.97
CA GLU A 99 -12.72 1.26 -30.08
C GLU A 99 -11.60 0.36 -29.56
N ALA A 100 -11.89 -0.92 -29.30
CA ALA A 100 -10.87 -1.89 -28.91
C ALA A 100 -9.83 -2.11 -30.03
N LEU A 101 -10.29 -2.14 -31.28
CA LEU A 101 -9.41 -2.23 -32.44
C LEU A 101 -8.59 -0.95 -32.62
N LYS A 102 -9.20 0.23 -32.46
CA LYS A 102 -8.49 1.53 -32.49
C LYS A 102 -7.35 1.56 -31.47
N ARG A 103 -7.57 1.02 -30.26
CA ARG A 103 -6.54 0.90 -29.22
C ARG A 103 -5.42 -0.07 -29.58
N LEU A 104 -5.74 -1.23 -30.14
CA LEU A 104 -4.73 -2.19 -30.59
C LEU A 104 -3.87 -1.61 -31.73
N LEU A 105 -4.46 -0.82 -32.63
CA LEU A 105 -3.73 -0.15 -33.72
C LEU A 105 -2.73 0.92 -33.26
N GLN A 106 -2.77 1.37 -32.01
CA GLN A 106 -1.76 2.29 -31.46
C GLN A 106 -0.37 1.64 -31.39
N PHE A 107 -0.31 0.30 -31.38
CA PHE A 107 0.92 -0.47 -31.24
C PHE A 107 1.46 -0.92 -32.61
N GLN A 108 2.55 -0.30 -33.05
CA GLN A 108 3.17 -0.59 -34.35
C GLN A 108 3.76 -2.01 -34.48
N ASN A 109 4.03 -2.66 -33.35
CA ASN A 109 4.53 -4.03 -33.28
C ASN A 109 3.42 -5.09 -33.44
N ILE A 110 2.15 -4.70 -33.57
CA ILE A 110 1.00 -5.61 -33.71
C ILE A 110 0.48 -5.64 -35.16
N ASP A 111 0.49 -6.80 -35.80
CA ASP A 111 -0.27 -7.06 -37.05
C ASP A 111 -1.70 -7.47 -36.67
N LEU A 112 -2.64 -6.54 -36.82
CA LEU A 112 -4.05 -6.71 -36.45
C LEU A 112 -4.90 -7.04 -37.68
N ARG A 113 -5.57 -8.19 -37.62
CA ARG A 113 -6.46 -8.67 -38.68
C ARG A 113 -7.81 -9.13 -38.13
N ILE A 114 -8.82 -9.03 -38.98
CA ILE A 114 -10.19 -9.45 -38.68
C ILE A 114 -10.71 -10.41 -39.73
N THR A 115 -11.25 -11.54 -39.30
CA THR A 115 -11.96 -12.46 -40.20
C THR A 115 -13.41 -12.02 -40.36
N THR A 116 -13.83 -11.91 -41.61
CA THR A 116 -15.15 -11.42 -42.03
C THR A 116 -16.05 -12.53 -42.58
N ILE A 117 -15.49 -13.74 -42.76
CA ILE A 117 -16.16 -14.88 -43.42
C ILE A 117 -16.15 -16.09 -42.48
N GLY A 118 -17.33 -16.71 -42.30
CA GLY A 118 -17.48 -17.94 -41.52
C GLY A 118 -17.70 -17.72 -40.01
N ASN A 119 -17.91 -18.82 -39.29
CA ASN A 119 -18.15 -18.83 -37.85
C ASN A 119 -16.83 -18.96 -37.07
N ALA A 120 -15.93 -17.98 -37.24
CA ALA A 120 -14.66 -17.97 -36.51
C ALA A 120 -14.89 -17.64 -35.03
N HIS A 121 -14.76 -18.65 -34.18
CA HIS A 121 -15.04 -18.59 -32.74
C HIS A 121 -13.87 -19.11 -31.88
N ALA A 122 -12.66 -19.15 -32.46
CA ALA A 122 -11.43 -19.56 -31.80
C ALA A 122 -11.10 -18.67 -30.60
N LYS A 123 -10.43 -19.25 -29.60
CA LYS A 123 -9.97 -18.58 -28.37
C LYS A 123 -8.65 -19.22 -27.95
N GLY A 124 -7.59 -18.72 -28.56
CA GLY A 124 -6.23 -19.18 -28.40
C GLY A 124 -5.30 -18.01 -28.13
N TYR A 125 -4.47 -18.16 -27.10
CA TYR A 125 -3.35 -17.27 -26.82
C TYR A 125 -2.07 -18.11 -26.91
N ILE A 126 -1.15 -17.68 -27.75
CA ILE A 126 0.05 -18.43 -28.11
C ILE A 126 1.24 -17.53 -27.84
N PHE A 127 2.14 -17.99 -26.98
CA PHE A 127 3.32 -17.24 -26.57
C PHE A 127 4.55 -18.03 -26.95
N LYS A 128 5.40 -17.44 -27.78
CA LYS A 128 6.67 -18.03 -28.19
C LYS A 128 7.75 -17.61 -27.22
N ASN A 129 8.53 -18.57 -26.75
CA ASN A 129 9.75 -18.35 -25.99
C ASN A 129 10.96 -18.81 -26.81
N ASN A 130 12.16 -18.74 -26.25
CA ASN A 130 13.40 -19.07 -26.99
C ASN A 130 13.45 -20.49 -27.55
N ARG A 131 12.81 -21.48 -26.91
CA ARG A 131 12.89 -22.91 -27.27
C ARG A 131 11.58 -23.70 -27.08
N HIS A 132 10.49 -23.00 -26.78
CA HIS A 132 9.18 -23.60 -26.54
C HIS A 132 8.08 -22.57 -26.74
N TYR A 133 6.84 -23.06 -26.76
CA TYR A 133 5.62 -22.26 -26.77
C TYR A 133 4.77 -22.57 -25.55
N ASN A 134 4.10 -21.54 -25.04
CA ASN A 134 3.02 -21.68 -24.07
C ASN A 134 1.71 -21.38 -24.79
N LEU A 135 0.79 -22.34 -24.73
CA LEU A 135 -0.49 -22.32 -25.44
C LEU A 135 -1.61 -22.26 -24.41
N ILE A 136 -2.48 -21.27 -24.50
CA ILE A 136 -3.69 -21.18 -23.69
C ILE A 136 -4.88 -21.29 -24.65
N VAL A 137 -5.66 -22.36 -24.52
CA VAL A 137 -6.84 -22.61 -25.36
C VAL A 137 -8.05 -22.90 -24.49
N GLY A 138 -9.19 -22.29 -24.81
CA GLY A 138 -10.39 -22.50 -24.00
C GLY A 138 -11.60 -21.65 -24.38
N SER A 139 -12.20 -21.05 -23.35
CA SER A 139 -13.47 -20.32 -23.46
C SER A 139 -13.32 -18.80 -23.38
N SER A 140 -12.12 -18.31 -23.02
CA SER A 140 -11.93 -16.89 -22.73
C SER A 140 -11.58 -16.05 -23.95
N ASN A 141 -12.48 -15.12 -24.27
CA ASN A 141 -12.21 -14.01 -25.20
C ASN A 141 -11.37 -12.91 -24.54
N LEU A 142 -10.89 -11.95 -25.33
CA LEU A 142 -10.20 -10.77 -24.80
C LEU A 142 -11.24 -9.75 -24.29
N THR A 143 -11.89 -10.12 -23.19
CA THR A 143 -12.79 -9.27 -22.42
C THR A 143 -12.39 -9.28 -20.96
N ASP A 144 -12.53 -8.14 -20.28
CA ASP A 144 -12.19 -7.97 -18.87
C ASP A 144 -12.91 -8.98 -17.97
N THR A 145 -14.19 -9.25 -18.26
CA THR A 145 -15.00 -10.25 -17.55
C THR A 145 -14.56 -11.69 -17.81
N ALA A 146 -14.25 -12.07 -19.05
CA ALA A 146 -13.76 -13.41 -19.37
C ALA A 146 -12.39 -13.64 -18.71
N LEU A 147 -11.53 -12.64 -18.70
CA LEU A 147 -10.20 -12.79 -18.13
C LEU A 147 -10.19 -12.77 -16.59
N SER A 148 -11.26 -12.33 -15.92
CA SER A 148 -11.21 -12.04 -14.48
C SER A 148 -12.38 -12.55 -13.62
N SER A 149 -13.60 -12.63 -14.14
CA SER A 149 -14.81 -12.88 -13.31
C SER A 149 -15.69 -14.02 -13.79
N ASN A 150 -15.88 -14.17 -15.10
CA ASN A 150 -16.73 -15.22 -15.66
C ASN A 150 -16.18 -16.62 -15.32
N LYS A 151 -17.08 -17.60 -15.22
CA LYS A 151 -16.67 -19.00 -15.10
C LYS A 151 -16.12 -19.49 -16.43
N GLU A 152 -14.81 -19.42 -16.56
CA GLU A 152 -14.07 -19.79 -17.74
C GLU A 152 -13.20 -21.02 -17.48
N TRP A 153 -13.12 -21.90 -18.46
CA TRP A 153 -12.17 -23.01 -18.48
C TRP A 153 -11.20 -22.81 -19.63
N ASN A 154 -9.92 -22.67 -19.30
CA ASN A 154 -8.85 -22.66 -20.28
C ASN A 154 -7.77 -23.65 -19.87
N MET A 155 -7.13 -24.27 -20.86
CA MET A 155 -6.01 -25.16 -20.64
C MET A 155 -4.74 -24.46 -21.09
N LYS A 156 -3.79 -24.31 -20.16
CA LYS A 156 -2.43 -23.92 -20.47
C LYS A 156 -1.60 -25.17 -20.71
N VAL A 157 -0.87 -25.21 -21.82
CA VAL A 157 0.07 -26.28 -22.16
C VAL A 157 1.37 -25.68 -22.65
N SER A 158 2.48 -26.15 -22.10
CA SER A 158 3.82 -25.80 -22.57
C SER A 158 4.31 -26.89 -23.52
N ALA A 159 4.84 -26.52 -24.69
CA ALA A 159 5.31 -27.49 -25.68
C ALA A 159 6.56 -26.99 -26.42
N LEU A 160 7.52 -27.89 -26.67
CA LEU A 160 8.74 -27.56 -27.41
C LEU A 160 8.42 -27.18 -28.87
N ASP A 161 9.31 -26.39 -29.48
CA ASP A 161 9.13 -25.85 -30.84
C ASP A 161 8.88 -26.93 -31.90
N ASN A 162 9.53 -28.09 -31.75
CA ASN A 162 9.44 -29.22 -32.68
C ASN A 162 8.30 -30.20 -32.34
N SER A 163 7.41 -29.83 -31.40
CA SER A 163 6.27 -30.68 -31.07
C SER A 163 5.19 -30.61 -32.15
N ASP A 164 4.52 -31.75 -32.37
CA ASP A 164 3.42 -31.86 -33.32
C ASP A 164 2.24 -30.92 -32.97
N LEU A 165 2.00 -30.70 -31.67
CA LEU A 165 0.96 -29.78 -31.20
C LEU A 165 1.23 -28.34 -31.66
N VAL A 166 2.45 -27.83 -31.46
CA VAL A 166 2.84 -26.48 -31.88
C VAL A 166 2.72 -26.34 -33.39
N HIS A 167 3.19 -27.34 -34.16
CA HIS A 167 3.08 -27.30 -35.61
C HIS A 167 1.62 -27.18 -36.09
N LYS A 168 0.71 -27.98 -35.52
CA LYS A 168 -0.73 -27.94 -35.86
C LYS A 168 -1.37 -26.61 -35.50
N VAL A 169 -1.12 -26.09 -34.29
CA VAL A 169 -1.70 -24.83 -33.81
C VAL A 169 -1.22 -23.65 -34.65
N LEU A 170 0.08 -23.56 -34.94
CA LEU A 170 0.61 -22.49 -35.78
C LEU A 170 0.08 -22.58 -37.21
N LYS A 171 0.01 -23.79 -37.79
CA LYS A 171 -0.53 -23.99 -39.13
C LYS A 171 -1.98 -23.50 -39.24
N GLU A 172 -2.82 -23.84 -38.27
CA GLU A 172 -4.21 -23.37 -38.23
C GLU A 172 -4.29 -21.85 -38.09
N PHE A 173 -3.54 -21.27 -37.14
CA PHE A 173 -3.50 -19.82 -36.94
C PHE A 173 -3.12 -19.07 -38.22
N TYR A 174 -2.01 -19.46 -38.87
CA TYR A 174 -1.54 -18.77 -40.08
C TYR A 174 -2.47 -18.97 -41.27
N ALA A 175 -3.11 -20.14 -41.40
CA ALA A 175 -4.10 -20.39 -42.46
C ALA A 175 -5.31 -19.45 -42.38
N ASP A 176 -5.74 -19.06 -41.18
CA ASP A 176 -6.80 -18.08 -40.98
C ASP A 176 -6.27 -16.64 -41.06
N PHE A 177 -5.12 -16.36 -40.46
CA PHE A 177 -4.51 -15.04 -40.42
C PHE A 177 -4.18 -14.48 -41.81
N GLU A 178 -3.70 -15.34 -42.72
CA GLU A 178 -3.37 -14.95 -44.09
C GLU A 178 -4.62 -14.61 -44.93
N LYS A 179 -5.76 -15.23 -44.63
CA LYS A 179 -7.05 -14.97 -45.31
C LYS A 179 -7.80 -13.78 -44.71
N ALA A 180 -7.46 -13.39 -43.49
CA ALA A 180 -8.14 -12.33 -42.76
C ALA A 180 -7.86 -10.95 -43.35
N THR A 181 -8.82 -10.04 -43.17
CA THR A 181 -8.72 -8.66 -43.64
C THR A 181 -7.85 -7.85 -42.68
N ILE A 182 -6.93 -7.04 -43.20
CA ILE A 182 -6.12 -6.12 -42.39
C ILE A 182 -7.02 -5.01 -41.84
N VAL A 183 -6.91 -4.74 -40.55
CA VAL A 183 -7.67 -3.66 -39.91
C VAL A 183 -6.98 -2.33 -40.20
N SER A 184 -7.42 -1.63 -41.25
CA SER A 184 -6.97 -0.28 -41.57
C SER A 184 -7.90 0.79 -40.96
N PRO A 185 -7.45 2.06 -40.84
CA PRO A 185 -8.34 3.17 -40.46
C PRO A 185 -9.59 3.28 -41.35
N GLN A 186 -9.45 3.00 -42.65
CA GLN A 186 -10.58 3.00 -43.59
C GLN A 186 -11.56 1.86 -43.32
N TYR A 187 -11.05 0.65 -43.02
CA TYR A 187 -11.89 -0.48 -42.63
C TYR A 187 -12.65 -0.18 -41.34
N LEU A 188 -11.99 0.42 -40.33
CA LEU A 188 -12.62 0.74 -39.06
C LEU A 188 -13.80 1.69 -39.20
N GLN A 189 -13.68 2.71 -40.06
CA GLN A 189 -14.80 3.63 -40.32
C GLN A 189 -16.03 2.89 -40.87
N GLN A 190 -15.82 1.95 -41.80
CA GLN A 190 -16.90 1.13 -42.34
C GLN A 190 -17.47 0.16 -41.29
N TYR A 191 -16.60 -0.46 -40.51
CA TYR A 191 -17.00 -1.41 -39.47
C TYR A 191 -17.78 -0.74 -38.34
N GLU A 192 -17.42 0.48 -37.96
CA GLU A 192 -18.11 1.27 -36.94
C GLU A 192 -19.58 1.51 -37.30
N GLU A 193 -19.89 1.75 -38.58
CA GLU A 193 -21.30 1.84 -39.03
C GLU A 193 -22.06 0.52 -38.87
N ILE A 194 -21.42 -0.61 -39.19
CA ILE A 194 -22.03 -1.95 -39.05
C ILE A 194 -22.29 -2.24 -37.56
N TYR A 195 -21.30 -1.96 -36.72
CA TYR A 195 -21.37 -2.14 -35.27
C TYR A 195 -22.50 -1.29 -34.65
N GLN A 196 -22.61 -0.01 -35.02
CA GLN A 196 -23.67 0.87 -34.53
C GLN A 196 -25.07 0.41 -34.95
N LYS A 197 -25.24 -0.05 -36.20
CA LYS A 197 -26.51 -0.63 -36.67
C LYS A 197 -26.90 -1.85 -35.84
N GLN A 198 -25.93 -2.73 -35.53
CA GLN A 198 -26.17 -3.90 -34.69
C GLN A 198 -26.55 -3.50 -33.25
N LEU A 199 -25.86 -2.53 -32.65
CA LEU A 199 -26.18 -2.03 -31.31
C LEU A 199 -27.61 -1.50 -31.22
N ILE A 200 -28.03 -0.69 -32.20
CA ILE A 200 -29.40 -0.15 -32.26
C ILE A 200 -30.41 -1.30 -32.39
N LEU A 201 -30.14 -2.30 -33.23
CA LEU A 201 -30.99 -3.47 -33.39
C LEU A 201 -31.11 -4.26 -32.08
N ASN A 202 -29.99 -4.55 -31.42
CA ASN A 202 -29.96 -5.24 -30.14
C ASN A 202 -30.73 -4.48 -29.06
N LYS A 203 -30.59 -3.14 -29.03
CA LYS A 203 -31.30 -2.28 -28.08
C LYS A 203 -32.81 -2.28 -28.31
N LYS A 204 -33.26 -2.25 -29.57
CA LYS A 204 -34.68 -2.38 -29.95
C LYS A 204 -35.25 -3.74 -29.55
N LEU A 205 -34.54 -4.82 -29.85
CA LEU A 205 -34.93 -6.16 -29.45
C LEU A 205 -35.03 -6.28 -27.92
N SER A 206 -34.06 -5.75 -27.17
CA SER A 206 -34.12 -5.79 -25.70
C SER A 206 -35.29 -4.96 -25.12
N SER A 207 -35.67 -3.85 -25.78
CA SER A 207 -36.81 -3.04 -25.36
C SER A 207 -38.17 -3.67 -25.67
N GLU A 208 -38.27 -4.49 -26.72
CA GLU A 208 -39.52 -5.21 -27.06
C GLU A 208 -39.78 -6.42 -26.14
N PHE A 209 -38.74 -6.95 -25.49
CA PHE A 209 -38.82 -8.05 -24.52
C PHE A 209 -38.92 -7.61 -23.05
N THR A 210 -38.89 -6.30 -22.77
CA THR A 210 -39.14 -5.76 -21.42
C THR A 210 -40.59 -5.30 -21.33
N PRO A 211 -41.48 -6.00 -20.58
CA PRO A 211 -42.82 -5.48 -20.34
C PRO A 211 -42.72 -4.09 -19.70
N GLU A 212 -43.58 -3.15 -20.10
CA GLU A 212 -43.88 -1.92 -19.35
C GLU A 212 -44.50 -2.27 -17.99
N ASN A 213 -43.71 -2.86 -17.10
CA ASN A 213 -44.06 -2.98 -15.70
C ASN A 213 -43.46 -1.77 -15.01
N GLU A 214 -44.30 -1.02 -14.29
CA GLU A 214 -43.85 -0.02 -13.31
C GLU A 214 -42.66 -0.60 -12.54
N THR A 215 -41.47 -0.03 -12.73
CA THR A 215 -40.23 -0.56 -12.17
C THR A 215 -40.28 -0.46 -10.64
N HIS A 216 -40.78 -1.51 -9.99
CA HIS A 216 -40.63 -1.68 -8.56
C HIS A 216 -39.15 -1.91 -8.25
N PHE A 217 -38.45 -0.86 -7.84
CA PHE A 217 -37.08 -0.97 -7.33
C PHE A 217 -37.08 -1.94 -6.14
N LYS A 218 -36.26 -3.00 -6.24
CA LYS A 218 -36.02 -3.94 -5.14
C LYS A 218 -34.66 -3.67 -4.52
N PRO A 219 -34.52 -3.82 -3.19
CA PRO A 219 -33.21 -3.75 -2.55
C PRO A 219 -32.29 -4.86 -3.08
N ASN A 220 -31.01 -4.55 -3.25
CA ASN A 220 -30.00 -5.57 -3.56
C ASN A 220 -29.64 -6.40 -2.31
N LEU A 221 -28.77 -7.42 -2.46
CA LEU A 221 -28.39 -8.32 -1.36
C LEU A 221 -27.83 -7.56 -0.15
N MET A 222 -26.92 -6.62 -0.38
CA MET A 222 -26.31 -5.82 0.68
C MET A 222 -27.31 -4.89 1.39
N GLN A 223 -28.18 -4.24 0.61
CA GLN A 223 -29.25 -3.42 1.16
C GLN A 223 -30.20 -4.28 2.01
N THR A 224 -30.49 -5.50 1.58
CA THR A 224 -31.30 -6.45 2.35
C THR A 224 -30.63 -6.80 3.69
N GLU A 225 -29.32 -7.04 3.70
CA GLU A 225 -28.53 -7.27 4.93
C GLU A 225 -28.56 -6.04 5.85
N ALA A 226 -28.32 -4.84 5.30
CA ALA A 226 -28.36 -3.59 6.04
C ALA A 226 -29.75 -3.32 6.65
N LEU A 227 -30.82 -3.55 5.88
CA LEU A 227 -32.21 -3.40 6.32
C LEU A 227 -32.56 -4.39 7.46
N SER A 228 -32.10 -5.64 7.35
CA SER A 228 -32.26 -6.65 8.40
C SER A 228 -31.56 -6.22 9.70
N ASN A 229 -30.32 -5.72 9.61
CA ASN A 229 -29.57 -5.24 10.77
C ASN A 229 -30.23 -4.01 11.42
N LEU A 230 -30.74 -3.06 10.62
CA LEU A 230 -31.49 -1.90 11.12
C LEU A 230 -32.76 -2.33 11.85
N GLN A 231 -33.49 -3.31 11.32
CA GLN A 231 -34.66 -3.88 11.97
C GLN A 231 -34.29 -4.55 13.31
N ALA A 232 -33.24 -5.38 13.33
CA ALA A 232 -32.77 -6.02 14.55
C ALA A 232 -32.34 -5.02 15.63
N LEU A 233 -31.72 -3.89 15.25
CA LEU A 233 -31.39 -2.80 16.18
C LEU A 233 -32.65 -2.19 16.81
N ARG A 234 -33.69 -1.93 15.99
CA ARG A 234 -34.97 -1.40 16.48
C ARG A 234 -35.68 -2.37 17.42
N GLU A 235 -35.68 -3.67 17.09
CA GLU A 235 -36.24 -4.73 17.94
C GLU A 235 -35.53 -4.83 19.30
N ARG A 236 -34.23 -4.50 19.35
CA ARG A 236 -33.45 -4.37 20.61
C ARG A 236 -33.69 -3.05 21.34
N GLY A 237 -34.61 -2.20 20.87
CA GLY A 237 -34.93 -0.91 21.49
C GLY A 237 -33.95 0.22 21.18
N GLN A 238 -33.00 0.02 20.26
CA GLN A 238 -32.07 1.08 19.86
C GLN A 238 -32.79 2.15 19.05
N LYS A 239 -32.49 3.42 19.33
CA LYS A 239 -33.14 4.59 18.69
C LYS A 239 -32.27 5.29 17.68
N ARG A 240 -30.97 4.97 17.61
CA ARG A 240 -30.00 5.60 16.72
C ARG A 240 -29.16 4.54 16.05
N ALA A 241 -28.82 4.75 14.79
CA ALA A 241 -27.92 3.86 14.05
C ALA A 241 -27.11 4.62 13.00
N LEU A 242 -25.92 4.12 12.69
CA LEU A 242 -25.02 4.62 11.65
C LEU A 242 -24.81 3.56 10.57
N ILE A 243 -24.92 3.96 9.31
CA ILE A 243 -24.52 3.16 8.15
C ILE A 243 -23.28 3.78 7.53
N ILE A 244 -22.25 2.96 7.35
CA ILE A 244 -21.03 3.31 6.64
C ILE A 244 -21.10 2.66 5.26
N SER A 245 -21.08 3.45 4.19
CA SER A 245 -21.22 2.90 2.85
C SER A 245 -20.42 3.69 1.82
N ALA A 246 -19.59 2.96 1.06
CA ALA A 246 -18.79 3.50 -0.02
C ALA A 246 -19.62 4.36 -0.98
N THR A 247 -18.99 5.36 -1.57
CA THR A 247 -19.62 6.20 -2.59
C THR A 247 -20.06 5.37 -3.79
N GLY A 248 -21.30 5.58 -4.26
CA GLY A 248 -21.84 4.88 -5.44
C GLY A 248 -22.67 3.63 -5.13
N THR A 249 -22.79 3.20 -3.87
CA THR A 249 -23.54 1.99 -3.45
C THR A 249 -25.05 2.17 -3.30
N GLY A 250 -25.58 3.37 -3.59
CA GLY A 250 -27.02 3.64 -3.50
C GLY A 250 -27.54 3.95 -2.09
N LYS A 251 -26.79 4.70 -1.27
CA LYS A 251 -27.18 5.17 0.09
C LYS A 251 -28.61 5.73 0.15
N THR A 252 -28.98 6.55 -0.85
CA THR A 252 -30.30 7.16 -0.94
C THR A 252 -31.41 6.11 -1.09
N PHE A 253 -31.21 5.08 -1.93
CA PHE A 253 -32.18 3.99 -2.07
C PHE A 253 -32.29 3.16 -0.79
N LEU A 254 -31.15 2.83 -0.16
CA LEU A 254 -31.14 2.14 1.13
C LEU A 254 -31.97 2.88 2.18
N SER A 255 -31.77 4.20 2.31
CA SER A 255 -32.53 5.03 3.24
C SER A 255 -34.03 5.09 2.92
N ALA A 256 -34.40 5.07 1.64
CA ALA A 256 -35.80 5.08 1.21
C ALA A 256 -36.49 3.75 1.51
N PHE A 257 -35.82 2.62 1.26
CA PHE A 257 -36.34 1.29 1.62
C PHE A 257 -36.47 1.13 3.14
N ASP A 258 -35.49 1.61 3.89
CA ASP A 258 -35.54 1.56 5.34
C ASP A 258 -36.65 2.44 5.92
N ALA A 259 -36.83 3.66 5.40
CA ALA A 259 -37.97 4.50 5.73
C ALA A 259 -39.31 3.82 5.38
N LYS A 260 -39.37 3.05 4.29
CA LYS A 260 -40.58 2.31 3.91
C LYS A 260 -40.88 1.18 4.89
N ASN A 261 -39.86 0.46 5.36
CA ASN A 261 -39.99 -0.57 6.39
C ASN A 261 -40.39 0.02 7.75
N PHE A 262 -39.84 1.18 8.12
CA PHE A 262 -40.19 1.89 9.36
C PHE A 262 -41.59 2.54 9.29
N ASN A 263 -42.02 2.96 8.09
CA ASN A 263 -43.29 3.61 7.79
C ASN A 263 -43.65 4.81 8.70
N PRO A 264 -42.81 5.87 8.75
CA PRO A 264 -43.06 7.04 9.59
C PRO A 264 -44.27 7.87 9.11
N ARG A 265 -44.93 8.60 10.01
CA ARG A 265 -45.90 9.64 9.63
C ARG A 265 -45.17 10.89 9.18
N LYS A 266 -44.19 11.34 9.96
CA LYS A 266 -43.34 12.49 9.64
C LYS A 266 -41.86 12.10 9.55
N LEU A 267 -41.21 12.45 8.44
CA LEU A 267 -39.79 12.18 8.21
C LEU A 267 -39.01 13.45 7.88
N LEU A 268 -37.81 13.59 8.43
CA LEU A 268 -36.86 14.63 8.05
C LEU A 268 -35.62 14.00 7.42
N PHE A 269 -35.33 14.35 6.17
CA PHE A 269 -34.12 13.97 5.47
C PHE A 269 -33.17 15.17 5.38
N VAL A 270 -32.03 15.09 6.04
CA VAL A 270 -31.09 16.21 6.23
C VAL A 270 -29.84 16.00 5.38
N VAL A 271 -29.50 17.00 4.57
CA VAL A 271 -28.32 17.00 3.69
C VAL A 271 -27.57 18.34 3.73
N HIS A 272 -26.34 18.36 3.24
CA HIS A 272 -25.53 19.59 3.22
C HIS A 272 -25.80 20.50 1.99
N ARG A 273 -26.40 19.97 0.91
CA ARG A 273 -26.67 20.71 -0.34
C ARG A 273 -28.10 20.50 -0.85
N LEU A 274 -28.68 21.54 -1.46
CA LEU A 274 -30.02 21.52 -2.04
C LEU A 274 -30.15 20.53 -3.21
N THR A 275 -29.12 20.38 -4.04
CA THR A 275 -29.12 19.43 -5.17
C THR A 275 -29.32 17.99 -4.70
N ILE A 276 -28.66 17.61 -3.59
CA ILE A 276 -28.81 16.29 -2.97
C ILE A 276 -30.21 16.13 -2.40
N ALA A 277 -30.76 17.16 -1.75
CA ALA A 277 -32.13 17.12 -1.22
C ALA A 277 -33.16 16.84 -2.33
N LYS A 278 -33.02 17.52 -3.48
CA LYS A 278 -33.88 17.32 -4.66
C LYS A 278 -33.75 15.90 -5.22
N SER A 279 -32.52 15.40 -5.36
CA SER A 279 -32.25 14.05 -5.85
C SER A 279 -32.83 12.98 -4.92
N ALA A 280 -32.60 13.11 -3.60
CA ALA A 280 -33.15 12.22 -2.59
C ALA A 280 -34.68 12.23 -2.58
N MET A 281 -35.31 13.40 -2.65
CA MET A 281 -36.76 13.51 -2.76
C MET A 281 -37.30 12.77 -3.99
N LYS A 282 -36.62 12.86 -5.14
CA LYS A 282 -37.01 12.11 -6.36
C LYS A 282 -36.94 10.59 -6.12
N THR A 283 -35.86 10.10 -5.51
CA THR A 283 -35.72 8.68 -5.16
C THR A 283 -36.83 8.21 -4.20
N PHE A 284 -37.13 8.98 -3.16
CA PHE A 284 -38.21 8.64 -2.23
C PHE A 284 -39.59 8.62 -2.91
N LYS A 285 -39.87 9.55 -3.83
CA LYS A 285 -41.10 9.54 -4.63
C LYS A 285 -41.24 8.25 -5.45
N HIS A 286 -40.14 7.72 -6.01
CA HIS A 286 -40.17 6.43 -6.73
C HIS A 286 -40.46 5.24 -5.80
N VAL A 287 -39.94 5.25 -4.56
CA VAL A 287 -40.10 4.12 -3.62
C VAL A 287 -41.46 4.11 -2.90
N PHE A 288 -41.99 5.28 -2.57
CA PHE A 288 -43.26 5.46 -1.86
C PHE A 288 -44.47 5.73 -2.79
N GLY A 289 -44.24 6.11 -4.04
CA GLY A 289 -45.30 6.47 -4.97
C GLY A 289 -46.14 7.65 -4.46
N LYS A 290 -47.46 7.52 -4.50
CA LYS A 290 -48.42 8.56 -4.05
C LYS A 290 -48.84 8.44 -2.58
N THR A 291 -48.20 7.57 -1.79
CA THR A 291 -48.65 7.26 -0.41
C THR A 291 -48.32 8.34 0.63
N LYS A 292 -47.32 9.19 0.35
CA LYS A 292 -46.83 10.24 1.27
C LYS A 292 -46.56 11.53 0.48
N THR A 293 -46.86 12.67 1.09
CA THR A 293 -46.51 13.99 0.54
C THR A 293 -45.05 14.33 0.85
N MET A 294 -44.35 14.98 -0.09
CA MET A 294 -42.91 15.28 0.05
C MET A 294 -42.61 16.72 -0.35
N GLY A 295 -41.84 17.44 0.48
CA GLY A 295 -41.51 18.86 0.30
C GLY A 295 -40.03 19.17 0.54
N LEU A 296 -39.58 20.33 0.05
CA LEU A 296 -38.22 20.83 0.24
C LEU A 296 -38.19 21.94 1.31
N TYR A 297 -37.14 21.93 2.13
CA TYR A 297 -36.93 22.92 3.17
C TYR A 297 -35.51 23.48 3.14
N SER A 298 -35.30 24.49 2.30
CA SER A 298 -33.99 25.10 2.06
C SER A 298 -34.11 26.54 1.60
N GLY A 299 -33.40 27.45 2.27
CA GLY A 299 -33.41 28.88 1.93
C GLY A 299 -34.82 29.46 1.93
N ASN A 300 -35.25 29.95 0.76
CA ASN A 300 -36.57 30.58 0.60
C ASN A 300 -37.71 29.58 0.34
N GLN A 301 -37.40 28.33 0.00
CA GLN A 301 -38.40 27.27 -0.19
C GLN A 301 -38.56 26.50 1.13
N GLN A 302 -39.73 26.60 1.76
CA GLN A 302 -39.99 26.10 3.11
C GLN A 302 -41.33 25.36 3.15
N ASP A 303 -41.35 24.12 2.66
CA ASP A 303 -42.56 23.29 2.66
C ASP A 303 -42.78 22.68 4.06
N PHE A 304 -43.65 23.27 4.88
CA PHE A 304 -43.90 22.86 6.26
C PHE A 304 -44.90 21.69 6.42
N GLU A 305 -45.86 21.58 5.51
CA GLU A 305 -47.03 20.69 5.68
C GLU A 305 -46.80 19.25 5.18
N ALA A 306 -45.70 19.01 4.45
CA ALA A 306 -45.41 17.70 3.87
C ALA A 306 -45.20 16.61 4.93
N ASP A 307 -45.51 15.36 4.58
CA ASP A 307 -45.21 14.20 5.42
C ASP A 307 -43.70 14.03 5.56
N PHE A 308 -42.99 14.06 4.43
CA PHE A 308 -41.53 13.94 4.38
C PHE A 308 -40.90 15.25 3.92
N ILE A 309 -40.02 15.79 4.76
CA ILE A 309 -39.32 17.05 4.52
C ILE A 309 -37.86 16.77 4.17
N PHE A 310 -37.40 17.30 3.03
CA PHE A 310 -36.01 17.22 2.59
C PHE A 310 -35.33 18.56 2.79
N ALA A 311 -34.44 18.64 3.79
CA ALA A 311 -33.91 19.89 4.30
C ALA A 311 -32.39 20.03 4.14
N THR A 312 -31.94 21.27 3.94
CA THR A 312 -30.51 21.59 4.08
C THR A 312 -30.17 21.92 5.53
N VAL A 313 -29.03 21.39 6.01
CA VAL A 313 -28.53 21.59 7.38
C VAL A 313 -28.44 23.07 7.74
N GLN A 314 -27.91 23.88 6.82
CA GLN A 314 -27.74 25.33 7.02
C GLN A 314 -29.05 26.06 7.27
N THR A 315 -30.17 25.57 6.72
CA THR A 315 -31.48 26.19 6.90
C THR A 315 -32.14 25.68 8.18
N ILE A 316 -32.22 24.36 8.36
CA ILE A 316 -32.98 23.75 9.45
C ILE A 316 -32.32 23.94 10.83
N SER A 317 -30.98 24.06 10.88
CA SER A 317 -30.24 24.19 12.15
C SER A 317 -30.32 25.58 12.81
N LYS A 318 -30.87 26.58 12.11
CA LYS A 318 -31.03 27.93 12.66
C LYS A 318 -32.15 27.96 13.70
N GLN A 319 -31.92 28.64 14.83
CA GLN A 319 -32.83 28.60 15.99
C GLN A 319 -34.26 29.03 15.66
N ASN A 320 -34.42 30.07 14.83
CA ASN A 320 -35.73 30.54 14.39
C ASN A 320 -36.50 29.49 13.58
N HIS A 321 -35.81 28.61 12.83
CA HIS A 321 -36.44 27.52 12.09
C HIS A 321 -36.67 26.28 12.96
N LEU A 322 -35.74 25.93 13.87
CA LEU A 322 -35.93 24.83 14.82
C LEU A 322 -37.20 25.03 15.65
N ASN A 323 -37.42 26.24 16.15
CA ASN A 323 -38.58 26.58 16.98
C ASN A 323 -39.94 26.48 16.26
N LEU A 324 -39.95 26.39 14.92
CA LEU A 324 -41.18 26.18 14.14
C LEU A 324 -41.66 24.73 14.22
N PHE A 325 -40.78 23.79 14.54
CA PHE A 325 -41.11 22.38 14.69
C PHE A 325 -41.07 21.98 16.17
N SER A 326 -42.04 21.21 16.65
CA SER A 326 -41.94 20.61 17.98
C SER A 326 -40.79 19.61 18.06
N LYS A 327 -40.19 19.40 19.24
CA LYS A 327 -39.07 18.44 19.42
C LYS A 327 -39.40 17.02 18.92
N ALA A 328 -40.64 16.56 19.08
CA ALA A 328 -41.12 15.26 18.63
C ALA A 328 -41.88 15.31 17.28
N HIS A 329 -41.67 16.36 16.46
CA HIS A 329 -42.42 16.54 15.22
C HIS A 329 -42.14 15.41 14.19
N PHE A 330 -40.90 14.93 14.13
CA PHE A 330 -40.48 13.90 13.19
C PHE A 330 -40.38 12.54 13.89
N ASP A 331 -41.03 11.51 13.34
CA ASP A 331 -40.90 10.14 13.84
C ASP A 331 -39.55 9.53 13.43
N TYR A 332 -39.04 9.93 12.25
CA TYR A 332 -37.80 9.42 11.69
C TYR A 332 -36.94 10.57 11.13
N ILE A 333 -35.70 10.69 11.60
CA ILE A 333 -34.69 11.59 11.02
C ILE A 333 -33.60 10.77 10.32
N ILE A 334 -33.28 11.14 9.09
CA ILE A 334 -32.19 10.58 8.30
C ILE A 334 -31.19 11.71 8.00
N ILE A 335 -29.92 11.50 8.29
CA ILE A 335 -28.84 12.45 8.05
C ILE A 335 -27.84 11.85 7.08
N ASP A 336 -27.72 12.43 5.89
CA ASP A 336 -26.70 12.02 4.92
C ASP A 336 -25.40 12.82 5.10
N GLU A 337 -24.29 12.21 4.70
CA GLU A 337 -22.92 12.69 4.97
C GLU A 337 -22.73 13.10 6.43
N THR A 338 -23.16 12.21 7.32
CA THR A 338 -23.08 12.34 8.78
C THR A 338 -21.65 12.55 9.26
N HIS A 339 -20.61 12.28 8.46
CA HIS A 339 -19.27 12.69 8.82
C HIS A 339 -19.14 14.20 9.02
N ARG A 340 -20.03 15.03 8.47
CA ARG A 340 -20.09 16.47 8.76
C ARG A 340 -20.80 16.83 10.07
N SER A 341 -21.41 15.85 10.75
CA SER A 341 -22.32 16.05 11.89
C SER A 341 -21.69 16.59 13.17
N ALA A 342 -20.37 16.63 13.22
CA ALA A 342 -19.60 17.24 14.30
C ALA A 342 -19.56 18.78 14.24
N ALA A 343 -19.99 19.40 13.14
CA ALA A 343 -20.17 20.85 13.10
C ALA A 343 -21.36 21.27 13.98
N ASP A 344 -21.24 22.39 14.69
CA ASP A 344 -22.27 22.93 15.60
C ASP A 344 -23.69 22.92 15.02
N THR A 345 -23.82 23.10 13.70
CA THR A 345 -25.10 23.08 12.99
C THR A 345 -25.81 21.72 13.05
N TYR A 346 -25.09 20.61 12.98
CA TYR A 346 -25.69 19.28 13.06
C TYR A 346 -25.96 18.86 14.51
N LEU A 347 -25.05 19.18 15.44
CA LEU A 347 -25.26 18.95 16.87
C LEU A 347 -26.56 19.61 17.35
N LYS A 348 -26.84 20.85 16.93
CA LYS A 348 -28.11 21.53 17.21
C LYS A 348 -29.35 20.75 16.77
N ILE A 349 -29.31 20.08 15.62
CA ILE A 349 -30.42 19.24 15.13
C ILE A 349 -30.57 18.00 16.01
N LEU A 350 -29.45 17.33 16.31
CA LEU A 350 -29.41 16.10 17.12
C LEU A 350 -29.82 16.33 18.58
N GLU A 351 -29.54 17.51 19.13
CA GLU A 351 -29.90 17.91 20.50
C GLU A 351 -31.34 18.42 20.61
N TYR A 352 -31.86 19.06 19.56
CA TYR A 352 -33.21 19.64 19.57
C TYR A 352 -34.30 18.59 19.35
N PHE A 353 -34.17 17.75 18.32
CA PHE A 353 -35.20 16.80 17.93
C PHE A 353 -35.09 15.47 18.69
N THR A 354 -36.24 14.87 18.99
CA THR A 354 -36.36 13.59 19.70
C THR A 354 -37.20 12.59 18.89
N PRO A 355 -36.68 12.09 17.75
CA PRO A 355 -37.43 11.15 16.92
C PRO A 355 -37.50 9.75 17.53
N ASN A 356 -38.41 8.92 17.01
CA ASN A 356 -38.50 7.50 17.39
C ASN A 356 -37.27 6.73 16.90
N PHE A 357 -36.76 7.09 15.72
CA PHE A 357 -35.51 6.56 15.19
C PHE A 357 -34.69 7.63 14.47
N LEU A 358 -33.36 7.51 14.53
CA LEU A 358 -32.43 8.41 13.87
C LEU A 358 -31.38 7.59 13.13
N LEU A 359 -31.24 7.83 11.83
CA LEU A 359 -30.26 7.15 10.98
C LEU A 359 -29.24 8.13 10.44
N GLY A 360 -27.97 7.83 10.68
CA GLY A 360 -26.84 8.50 10.04
C GLY A 360 -26.32 7.65 8.88
N MET A 361 -25.95 8.30 7.78
CA MET A 361 -25.24 7.67 6.68
C MET A 361 -23.97 8.44 6.36
N THR A 362 -22.87 7.72 6.15
CA THR A 362 -21.61 8.33 5.75
C THR A 362 -20.79 7.35 4.91
N ALA A 363 -19.91 7.85 4.05
CA ALA A 363 -18.88 7.02 3.45
C ALA A 363 -17.67 6.83 4.38
N THR A 364 -17.45 7.78 5.28
CA THR A 364 -16.16 7.97 5.98
C THR A 364 -16.43 8.39 7.42
N PRO A 365 -16.57 7.46 8.37
CA PRO A 365 -16.80 7.82 9.77
C PRO A 365 -15.53 8.39 10.45
N GLU A 366 -14.34 8.09 9.94
CA GLU A 366 -13.08 8.56 10.50
C GLU A 366 -12.79 10.02 10.10
N ARG A 367 -12.60 10.92 11.08
CA ARG A 367 -12.20 12.32 10.87
C ARG A 367 -10.83 12.64 11.48
N SER A 368 -10.19 13.69 10.98
CA SER A 368 -8.93 14.23 11.50
C SER A 368 -9.06 15.16 12.71
N ASP A 369 -10.25 15.69 12.98
CA ASP A 369 -10.53 16.62 14.09
C ASP A 369 -10.92 15.93 15.41
N GLY A 370 -10.93 14.59 15.43
CA GLY A 370 -11.04 13.79 16.66
C GLY A 370 -12.43 13.69 17.28
N ILE A 371 -13.47 14.20 16.64
CA ILE A 371 -14.86 14.13 17.16
C ILE A 371 -15.45 12.74 16.88
N ASP A 372 -15.89 12.07 17.95
CA ASP A 372 -16.49 10.73 17.92
C ASP A 372 -17.92 10.77 17.36
N ILE A 373 -18.05 10.59 16.05
CA ILE A 373 -19.36 10.47 15.38
C ILE A 373 -20.12 9.24 15.88
N PHE A 374 -19.43 8.14 16.20
CA PHE A 374 -20.09 6.91 16.63
C PHE A 374 -20.89 7.11 17.92
N LYS A 375 -20.35 7.93 18.84
CA LYS A 375 -21.06 8.35 20.06
C LYS A 375 -22.40 9.02 19.79
N LEU A 376 -22.52 9.81 18.72
CA LEU A 376 -23.77 10.50 18.37
C LEU A 376 -24.90 9.50 18.02
N PHE A 377 -24.53 8.28 17.62
CA PHE A 377 -25.43 7.19 17.25
C PHE A 377 -25.37 6.02 18.23
N ASP A 378 -24.98 6.28 19.48
CA ASP A 378 -24.91 5.29 20.56
C ASP A 378 -24.04 4.06 20.20
N TYR A 379 -23.01 4.25 19.36
CA TYR A 379 -22.11 3.20 18.88
C TYR A 379 -22.81 2.09 18.05
N ASN A 380 -24.05 2.32 17.62
CA ASN A 380 -24.83 1.36 16.83
C ASN A 380 -24.49 1.46 15.34
N ILE A 381 -23.50 0.69 14.89
CA ILE A 381 -23.20 0.56 13.45
C ILE A 381 -24.09 -0.53 12.86
N ALA A 382 -25.05 -0.12 12.04
CA ALA A 382 -25.97 -1.06 11.40
C ALA A 382 -25.32 -1.86 10.28
N TYR A 383 -24.42 -1.22 9.52
CA TYR A 383 -23.75 -1.85 8.39
C TYR A 383 -22.52 -1.07 7.91
N GLU A 384 -21.49 -1.77 7.43
CA GLU A 384 -20.27 -1.19 6.82
C GLU A 384 -19.98 -1.82 5.44
N ILE A 385 -19.89 -0.98 4.40
CA ILE A 385 -19.52 -1.37 3.04
C ILE A 385 -18.35 -0.52 2.55
N ARG A 386 -17.21 -1.15 2.30
CA ARG A 386 -16.03 -0.53 1.69
C ARG A 386 -15.93 -0.82 0.19
N LEU A 387 -14.99 -0.18 -0.49
CA LEU A 387 -14.77 -0.29 -1.94
C LEU A 387 -14.62 -1.74 -2.42
N SER A 388 -13.78 -2.54 -1.76
CA SER A 388 -13.53 -3.95 -2.12
C SER A 388 -14.81 -4.78 -2.14
N ARG A 389 -15.58 -4.77 -1.05
CA ARG A 389 -16.87 -5.49 -0.95
C ARG A 389 -17.91 -4.95 -1.95
N ALA A 390 -17.94 -3.64 -2.18
CA ALA A 390 -18.85 -3.04 -3.18
C ALA A 390 -18.51 -3.47 -4.62
N MET A 391 -17.24 -3.75 -4.92
CA MET A 391 -16.82 -4.34 -6.20
C MET A 391 -17.17 -5.83 -6.29
N GLU A 392 -17.00 -6.60 -5.21
CA GLU A 392 -17.34 -8.04 -5.17
C GLU A 392 -18.80 -8.33 -5.51
N GLU A 393 -19.67 -7.40 -5.12
CA GLU A 393 -21.12 -7.44 -5.31
C GLU A 393 -21.58 -6.71 -6.59
N GLU A 394 -20.64 -6.31 -7.46
CA GLU A 394 -20.89 -5.66 -8.78
C GLU A 394 -21.79 -4.42 -8.74
N MET A 395 -21.81 -3.73 -7.59
CA MET A 395 -22.61 -2.52 -7.34
C MET A 395 -22.00 -1.27 -7.96
N LEU A 396 -20.70 -1.32 -8.21
CA LEU A 396 -19.92 -0.25 -8.81
C LEU A 396 -19.57 -0.60 -10.25
N SER A 397 -19.32 0.43 -11.05
CA SER A 397 -18.65 0.27 -12.34
C SER A 397 -17.28 -0.36 -12.12
N THR A 398 -16.89 -1.28 -13.00
CA THR A 398 -15.49 -1.73 -13.09
C THR A 398 -14.59 -0.54 -13.36
N PHE A 399 -13.33 -0.62 -12.95
CA PHE A 399 -12.34 0.42 -13.22
C PHE A 399 -10.97 -0.15 -13.56
N HIS A 400 -10.22 0.58 -14.37
CA HIS A 400 -8.82 0.29 -14.67
C HIS A 400 -7.98 1.47 -14.19
N TYR A 401 -7.20 1.24 -13.13
CA TYR A 401 -6.35 2.23 -12.49
C TYR A 401 -4.93 2.14 -13.02
N PHE A 402 -4.39 3.28 -13.44
CA PHE A 402 -3.05 3.45 -13.98
C PHE A 402 -2.28 4.48 -13.15
N GLY A 403 -1.40 4.01 -12.27
CA GLY A 403 -0.46 4.84 -11.53
C GLY A 403 0.80 5.08 -12.36
N LEU A 404 1.00 6.33 -12.77
CA LEU A 404 2.06 6.76 -13.66
C LEU A 404 2.99 7.71 -12.95
N THR A 405 4.25 7.70 -13.36
CA THR A 405 5.26 8.63 -12.88
C THR A 405 4.92 10.02 -13.43
N ASP A 406 4.76 11.03 -12.56
CA ASP A 406 4.68 12.42 -13.02
C ASP A 406 6.04 12.87 -13.55
N ILE A 407 6.04 13.79 -14.53
CA ILE A 407 7.26 14.16 -15.26
C ILE A 407 8.30 14.81 -14.33
N GLN A 408 9.57 14.65 -14.67
CA GLN A 408 10.65 15.49 -14.12
C GLN A 408 10.93 16.64 -15.09
N ILE A 409 11.00 17.87 -14.58
CA ILE A 409 11.30 19.06 -15.38
C ILE A 409 12.69 19.54 -14.96
N GLY A 410 13.69 19.26 -15.79
CA GLY A 410 15.10 19.47 -15.45
C GLY A 410 15.58 18.46 -14.40
N GLN A 411 16.20 18.94 -13.31
CA GLN A 411 16.60 18.11 -12.16
C GLN A 411 15.54 18.09 -11.02
N THR A 412 14.41 18.76 -11.21
CA THR A 412 13.40 18.92 -10.14
C THR A 412 12.24 17.95 -10.39
N THR A 413 11.98 17.09 -9.39
CA THR A 413 10.79 16.23 -9.41
C THR A 413 9.59 17.02 -8.90
N ILE A 414 8.41 16.78 -9.47
CA ILE A 414 7.17 17.39 -8.98
C ILE A 414 6.85 16.80 -7.60
N ASP A 415 6.87 17.68 -6.60
CA ASP A 415 6.47 17.44 -5.22
C ASP A 415 5.33 18.38 -4.78
N ARG A 416 4.93 18.29 -3.50
CA ARG A 416 3.88 19.14 -2.90
C ARG A 416 4.19 20.64 -2.95
N LYS A 417 5.47 21.00 -2.81
CA LYS A 417 5.97 22.37 -2.72
C LYS A 417 6.33 22.96 -4.08
N SER A 418 6.21 22.17 -5.15
CA SER A 418 6.47 22.59 -6.53
C SER A 418 5.89 23.96 -6.84
N ASP A 419 6.72 24.74 -7.53
CA ASP A 419 6.32 26.04 -8.03
C ASP A 419 5.19 25.89 -9.06
N PHE A 420 4.29 26.87 -9.05
CA PHE A 420 3.16 26.92 -9.98
C PHE A 420 3.59 26.71 -11.44
N ASN A 421 4.71 27.30 -11.84
CA ASN A 421 5.24 27.21 -13.21
C ASN A 421 5.59 25.77 -13.62
N LEU A 422 6.01 24.92 -12.67
CA LEU A 422 6.29 23.50 -12.94
C LEU A 422 4.99 22.71 -13.13
N LEU A 423 3.95 23.06 -12.37
CA LEU A 423 2.64 22.40 -12.43
C LEU A 423 1.89 22.65 -13.74
N VAL A 424 2.14 23.79 -14.41
CA VAL A 424 1.50 24.18 -15.68
C VAL A 424 2.47 24.21 -16.87
N SER A 425 3.61 23.55 -16.75
CA SER A 425 4.60 23.51 -17.83
C SER A 425 4.04 22.86 -19.09
N LYS A 426 4.56 23.27 -20.25
CA LYS A 426 4.10 22.76 -21.54
C LYS A 426 4.34 21.26 -21.65
N GLU A 427 5.50 20.82 -21.16
CA GLU A 427 5.94 19.42 -21.14
C GLU A 427 4.98 18.56 -20.32
N ARG A 428 4.57 19.01 -19.11
CA ARG A 428 3.63 18.28 -18.25
C ARG A 428 2.26 18.21 -18.88
N VAL A 429 1.76 19.33 -19.42
CA VAL A 429 0.45 19.38 -20.10
C VAL A 429 0.41 18.42 -21.28
N ASP A 430 1.45 18.40 -22.12
CA ASP A 430 1.52 17.52 -23.28
C ASP A 430 1.56 16.05 -22.84
N HIS A 431 2.31 15.73 -21.79
CA HIS A 431 2.35 14.39 -21.20
C HIS A 431 0.98 13.95 -20.64
N ILE A 432 0.28 14.81 -19.91
CA ILE A 432 -1.06 14.47 -19.36
C ILE A 432 -2.05 14.19 -20.49
N ILE A 433 -2.06 15.03 -21.54
CA ILE A 433 -2.95 14.85 -22.70
C ILE A 433 -2.61 13.56 -23.46
N GLU A 434 -1.33 13.28 -23.67
CA GLU A 434 -0.85 12.07 -24.33
C GLU A 434 -1.33 10.82 -23.58
N ARG A 435 -1.08 10.74 -22.27
CA ARG A 435 -1.47 9.60 -21.44
C ARG A 435 -2.98 9.46 -21.33
N SER A 436 -3.72 10.57 -21.21
CA SER A 436 -5.18 10.57 -21.23
C SER A 436 -5.75 9.94 -22.51
N LYS A 437 -5.16 10.26 -23.67
CA LYS A 437 -5.57 9.69 -24.98
C LYS A 437 -5.12 8.24 -25.14
N PHE A 438 -3.92 7.89 -24.66
CA PHE A 438 -3.38 6.53 -24.72
C PHE A 438 -4.28 5.54 -23.96
N TYR A 439 -4.63 5.85 -22.70
CA TYR A 439 -5.51 5.00 -21.89
C TYR A 439 -6.99 5.13 -22.26
N GLY A 440 -7.39 6.28 -22.83
CA GLY A 440 -8.72 6.54 -23.37
C GLY A 440 -9.87 6.33 -22.39
N SER A 441 -11.07 6.14 -22.94
CA SER A 441 -12.32 5.83 -22.21
C SER A 441 -12.98 4.56 -22.74
N ASP A 442 -13.96 4.03 -22.02
CA ASP A 442 -14.67 2.78 -22.31
C ASP A 442 -15.24 2.66 -23.73
N ASN A 443 -15.70 3.77 -24.30
CA ASN A 443 -16.34 3.83 -25.61
C ASN A 443 -15.70 4.85 -26.58
N GLY A 444 -14.55 5.42 -26.21
CA GLY A 444 -13.84 6.44 -27.01
C GLY A 444 -14.40 7.87 -26.85
N ILE A 445 -15.53 8.07 -26.16
CA ILE A 445 -16.09 9.40 -25.87
C ILE A 445 -15.73 9.79 -24.43
N THR A 446 -14.70 10.62 -24.27
CA THR A 446 -14.20 11.01 -22.95
C THR A 446 -15.13 11.94 -22.21
N ARG A 447 -15.49 11.58 -20.97
CA ARG A 447 -16.21 12.40 -20.00
C ARG A 447 -15.42 12.36 -18.69
N GLY A 448 -14.50 13.30 -18.55
CA GLY A 448 -13.44 13.25 -17.57
C GLY A 448 -13.57 14.25 -16.43
N LEU A 449 -13.11 13.86 -15.25
CA LEU A 449 -12.84 14.76 -14.12
C LEU A 449 -11.34 14.82 -13.84
N ILE A 450 -10.80 16.01 -13.67
CA ILE A 450 -9.38 16.22 -13.35
C ILE A 450 -9.26 16.91 -12.00
N PHE A 451 -8.60 16.25 -11.05
CA PHE A 451 -8.39 16.74 -9.69
C PHE A 451 -7.01 17.39 -9.56
N CYS A 452 -6.99 18.71 -9.37
CA CYS A 452 -5.77 19.51 -9.22
C CYS A 452 -5.45 19.78 -7.75
N SER A 453 -4.22 20.24 -7.51
CA SER A 453 -3.74 20.59 -6.18
C SER A 453 -4.15 22.01 -5.76
N ARG A 454 -4.23 22.95 -6.72
CA ARG A 454 -4.52 24.38 -6.46
C ARG A 454 -5.51 24.99 -7.46
N LYS A 455 -6.23 26.03 -7.03
CA LYS A 455 -7.32 26.66 -7.81
C LYS A 455 -6.80 27.32 -9.09
N ASP A 456 -5.68 28.02 -8.98
CA ASP A 456 -4.96 28.64 -10.09
C ASP A 456 -4.46 27.59 -11.09
N GLU A 457 -3.95 26.45 -10.61
CA GLU A 457 -3.51 25.32 -11.45
C GLU A 457 -4.67 24.81 -12.29
N ALA A 458 -5.83 24.55 -11.67
CA ALA A 458 -7.02 24.07 -12.38
C ALA A 458 -7.48 25.02 -13.50
N ILE A 459 -7.47 26.34 -13.24
CA ILE A 459 -7.88 27.36 -14.21
C ILE A 459 -6.90 27.41 -15.38
N GLU A 460 -5.59 27.41 -15.11
CA GLU A 460 -4.60 27.54 -16.17
C GLU A 460 -4.47 26.27 -17.00
N LEU A 461 -4.49 25.08 -16.38
CA LEU A 461 -4.52 23.81 -17.11
C LEU A 461 -5.74 23.72 -18.04
N SER A 462 -6.92 24.15 -17.59
CA SER A 462 -8.10 24.19 -18.46
C SER A 462 -7.89 25.08 -19.69
N LYS A 463 -7.28 26.26 -19.54
CA LYS A 463 -6.95 27.12 -20.71
C LYS A 463 -5.96 26.44 -21.65
N LEU A 464 -4.93 25.79 -21.12
CA LEU A 464 -3.91 25.11 -21.92
C LEU A 464 -4.48 23.90 -22.67
N PHE A 465 -5.38 23.14 -22.07
CA PHE A 465 -6.10 22.03 -22.72
C PHE A 465 -7.01 22.54 -23.85
N ASN A 466 -7.72 23.65 -23.63
CA ASN A 466 -8.53 24.30 -24.68
C ASN A 466 -7.66 24.76 -25.86
N LYS A 467 -6.47 25.31 -25.62
CA LYS A 467 -5.51 25.66 -26.70
C LYS A 467 -5.03 24.45 -27.51
N LYS A 468 -5.08 23.25 -26.93
CA LYS A 468 -4.71 21.98 -27.57
C LYS A 468 -5.91 21.26 -28.21
N GLY A 469 -7.07 21.91 -28.29
CA GLY A 469 -8.27 21.42 -28.97
C GLY A 469 -9.16 20.49 -28.14
N LEU A 470 -9.00 20.46 -26.81
CA LEU A 470 -9.91 19.75 -25.90
C LEU A 470 -10.90 20.73 -25.28
N ASN A 471 -12.18 20.38 -25.24
CA ASN A 471 -13.19 21.26 -24.66
C ASN A 471 -13.21 21.08 -23.14
N THR A 472 -12.77 22.08 -22.37
CA THR A 472 -12.67 21.93 -20.91
C THR A 472 -13.15 23.14 -20.13
N ILE A 473 -13.60 22.93 -18.90
CA ILE A 473 -14.01 23.97 -17.96
C ILE A 473 -13.32 23.76 -16.61
N ALA A 474 -12.89 24.82 -15.95
CA ALA A 474 -12.42 24.78 -14.56
C ALA A 474 -13.53 25.25 -13.61
N LEU A 475 -13.78 24.46 -12.56
CA LEU A 475 -14.66 24.82 -11.46
C LEU A 475 -13.86 24.94 -10.18
N THR A 476 -14.05 26.04 -9.45
CA THR A 476 -13.45 26.29 -8.12
C THR A 476 -14.55 26.47 -7.05
N GLY A 477 -14.17 26.50 -5.77
CA GLY A 477 -15.11 26.79 -4.68
C GLY A 477 -15.89 28.10 -4.88
N ASP A 478 -15.38 29.01 -5.71
CA ASP A 478 -15.93 30.33 -5.99
C ASP A 478 -16.96 30.31 -7.14
N SER A 479 -17.05 29.22 -7.91
CA SER A 479 -18.05 29.05 -8.97
C SER A 479 -19.47 29.00 -8.40
N SER A 480 -20.42 29.58 -9.10
CA SER A 480 -21.85 29.55 -8.74
C SER A 480 -22.46 28.16 -8.97
N ASP A 481 -23.59 27.87 -8.31
CA ASP A 481 -24.32 26.62 -8.53
C ASP A 481 -24.86 26.49 -9.97
N HIS A 482 -25.17 27.62 -10.61
CA HIS A 482 -25.59 27.65 -12.01
C HIS A 482 -24.45 27.20 -12.95
N GLU A 483 -23.25 27.77 -12.80
CA GLU A 483 -22.08 27.38 -13.60
C GLU A 483 -21.72 25.91 -13.40
N ARG A 484 -21.83 25.41 -12.16
CA ARG A 484 -21.62 23.99 -11.85
C ARG A 484 -22.62 23.10 -12.58
N SER A 485 -23.92 23.40 -12.48
CA SER A 485 -24.96 22.64 -13.17
C SER A 485 -24.76 22.65 -14.68
N GLN A 486 -24.50 23.81 -15.27
CA GLN A 486 -24.25 23.93 -16.70
C GLN A 486 -23.04 23.10 -17.16
N ALA A 487 -21.93 23.14 -16.42
CA ALA A 487 -20.75 22.34 -16.76
C ALA A 487 -21.03 20.83 -16.69
N ILE A 488 -21.82 20.38 -15.72
CA ILE A 488 -22.24 18.99 -15.59
C ILE A 488 -23.11 18.57 -16.79
N ASP A 489 -24.11 19.38 -17.13
CA ASP A 489 -24.99 19.11 -18.27
C ASP A 489 -24.21 19.02 -19.59
N LEU A 490 -23.22 19.91 -19.79
CA LEU A 490 -22.32 19.89 -20.94
C LEU A 490 -21.43 18.62 -20.96
N LEU A 491 -20.97 18.15 -19.80
CA LEU A 491 -20.15 16.93 -19.71
C LEU A 491 -20.98 15.66 -19.99
N GLU A 492 -22.24 15.62 -19.55
CA GLU A 492 -23.15 14.48 -19.73
C GLU A 492 -23.87 14.46 -21.09
N SER A 493 -23.79 15.56 -21.84
CA SER A 493 -24.41 15.69 -23.16
C SER A 493 -23.98 14.57 -24.12
N ASP A 494 -24.96 14.05 -24.87
CA ASP A 494 -24.72 13.14 -25.99
C ASP A 494 -24.54 13.90 -27.32
N ASN A 495 -24.78 15.22 -27.31
CA ASN A 495 -24.49 16.09 -28.45
C ASN A 495 -23.00 16.44 -28.49
N LEU A 496 -22.26 15.78 -29.38
CA LEU A 496 -20.80 15.93 -29.49
C LEU A 496 -20.34 17.35 -29.88
N SER A 497 -21.20 18.20 -30.44
CA SER A 497 -20.82 19.58 -30.79
C SER A 497 -20.79 20.54 -29.60
N GLU A 498 -21.57 20.26 -28.56
CA GLU A 498 -21.67 21.09 -27.35
C GLU A 498 -20.98 20.44 -26.14
N LYS A 499 -20.71 19.14 -26.23
CA LYS A 499 -20.08 18.37 -25.17
C LYS A 499 -18.68 18.92 -24.82
N ILE A 500 -18.42 18.98 -23.51
CA ILE A 500 -17.05 19.14 -22.99
C ILE A 500 -16.41 17.79 -22.66
N ASP A 501 -15.10 17.72 -22.73
CA ASP A 501 -14.30 16.51 -22.46
C ASP A 501 -13.91 16.40 -21.00
N PHE A 502 -13.54 17.52 -20.36
CA PHE A 502 -13.03 17.53 -18.98
C PHE A 502 -13.57 18.68 -18.14
N ILE A 503 -13.78 18.39 -16.86
CA ILE A 503 -13.90 19.42 -15.82
C ILE A 503 -12.69 19.34 -14.88
N PHE A 504 -11.95 20.44 -14.79
CA PHE A 504 -10.89 20.62 -13.80
C PHE A 504 -11.48 21.11 -12.47
N THR A 505 -11.04 20.54 -11.35
CA THR A 505 -11.57 20.92 -10.04
C THR A 505 -10.53 20.84 -8.92
N VAL A 506 -10.80 21.62 -7.88
CA VAL A 506 -10.15 21.52 -6.56
C VAL A 506 -11.24 21.42 -5.50
N ASP A 507 -11.31 20.27 -4.84
CA ASP A 507 -12.18 19.97 -3.69
C ASP A 507 -13.71 20.08 -3.85
N ILE A 508 -14.24 20.65 -4.94
CA ILE A 508 -15.71 20.81 -5.12
C ILE A 508 -16.39 19.47 -5.28
N PHE A 509 -15.79 18.56 -6.07
CA PHE A 509 -16.34 17.24 -6.35
C PHE A 509 -15.91 16.19 -5.35
N ASN A 510 -15.22 16.57 -4.27
CA ASN A 510 -15.00 15.65 -3.16
C ASN A 510 -16.35 15.24 -2.54
N GLU A 511 -17.38 16.10 -2.58
CA GLU A 511 -18.70 15.81 -2.01
C GLU A 511 -19.88 16.48 -2.76
N GLY A 512 -21.00 15.76 -2.91
CA GLY A 512 -22.31 16.37 -3.19
C GLY A 512 -22.65 16.73 -4.64
N VAL A 513 -21.93 16.17 -5.62
CA VAL A 513 -22.27 16.27 -7.06
C VAL A 513 -22.41 14.86 -7.66
N ASP A 514 -23.39 14.71 -8.54
CA ASP A 514 -23.75 13.46 -9.20
C ASP A 514 -23.53 13.59 -10.71
N ILE A 515 -22.55 12.87 -11.26
CA ILE A 515 -22.25 12.82 -12.70
C ILE A 515 -22.05 11.34 -13.11
N PRO A 516 -23.13 10.55 -13.27
CA PRO A 516 -23.03 9.12 -13.52
C PRO A 516 -22.24 8.74 -14.79
N LYS A 517 -22.31 9.59 -15.83
CA LYS A 517 -21.64 9.33 -17.12
C LYS A 517 -20.12 9.54 -17.13
N VAL A 518 -19.50 9.97 -16.03
CA VAL A 518 -18.03 10.10 -15.95
C VAL A 518 -17.37 8.75 -16.23
N ASN A 519 -16.46 8.71 -17.20
CA ASN A 519 -15.74 7.49 -17.61
C ASN A 519 -14.22 7.65 -17.59
N GLN A 520 -13.70 8.83 -17.25
CA GLN A 520 -12.28 9.04 -16.97
C GLN A 520 -12.09 9.90 -15.71
N VAL A 521 -11.15 9.53 -14.84
CA VAL A 521 -10.72 10.34 -13.70
C VAL A 521 -9.21 10.50 -13.77
N ILE A 522 -8.73 11.74 -13.72
CA ILE A 522 -7.30 12.06 -13.69
C ILE A 522 -6.96 12.72 -12.36
N MET A 523 -5.98 12.18 -11.65
CA MET A 523 -5.47 12.70 -10.39
C MET A 523 -4.11 13.35 -10.63
N LEU A 524 -4.02 14.66 -10.38
CA LEU A 524 -2.79 15.47 -10.58
C LEU A 524 -2.23 16.01 -9.27
N ARG A 525 -2.70 15.49 -8.13
CA ARG A 525 -2.37 16.01 -6.80
C ARG A 525 -1.89 14.88 -5.88
N PRO A 526 -1.03 15.21 -4.89
CA PRO A 526 -0.60 14.23 -3.90
C PRO A 526 -1.78 13.61 -3.15
N THR A 527 -1.70 12.29 -2.89
CA THR A 527 -2.67 11.61 -2.03
C THR A 527 -2.35 11.91 -0.56
N GLU A 528 -3.01 12.92 0.02
CA GLU A 528 -2.86 13.26 1.44
C GLU A 528 -3.72 12.38 2.36
N SER A 529 -4.75 11.73 1.82
CA SER A 529 -5.69 10.94 2.58
C SER A 529 -6.33 9.87 1.72
N ALA A 530 -6.26 8.62 2.18
CA ALA A 530 -6.94 7.48 1.55
C ALA A 530 -8.46 7.69 1.44
N ILE A 531 -9.04 8.43 2.39
CA ILE A 531 -10.46 8.80 2.39
C ILE A 531 -10.80 9.67 1.19
N ILE A 532 -10.04 10.76 1.00
CA ILE A 532 -10.33 11.70 -0.08
C ILE A 532 -10.09 11.03 -1.44
N PHE A 533 -9.04 10.20 -1.54
CA PHE A 533 -8.78 9.40 -2.72
C PHE A 533 -9.98 8.51 -3.12
N ILE A 534 -10.55 7.75 -2.16
CA ILE A 534 -11.72 6.90 -2.42
C ILE A 534 -12.95 7.74 -2.80
N GLN A 535 -13.16 8.90 -2.16
CA GLN A 535 -14.27 9.78 -2.49
C GLN A 535 -14.19 10.30 -3.93
N GLN A 536 -12.99 10.69 -4.39
CA GLN A 536 -12.72 11.16 -5.75
C GLN A 536 -12.90 10.05 -6.77
N LEU A 537 -12.29 8.89 -6.52
CA LEU A 537 -12.47 7.68 -7.33
C LEU A 537 -13.96 7.33 -7.46
N GLY A 538 -14.67 7.35 -6.32
CA GLY A 538 -16.09 7.05 -6.19
C GLY A 538 -17.04 7.89 -7.05
N ARG A 539 -16.60 9.06 -7.54
CA ARG A 539 -17.38 9.87 -8.49
C ARG A 539 -17.49 9.18 -9.84
N GLY A 540 -16.43 8.51 -10.28
CA GLY A 540 -16.41 7.73 -11.50
C GLY A 540 -16.95 6.31 -11.34
N LEU A 541 -17.19 5.80 -10.12
CA LEU A 541 -17.59 4.39 -9.92
C LEU A 541 -19.09 4.13 -10.04
N ARG A 542 -19.90 5.15 -10.34
CA ARG A 542 -21.35 4.96 -10.54
C ARG A 542 -21.61 4.14 -11.80
N LYS A 543 -22.55 3.19 -11.68
CA LYS A 543 -23.01 2.32 -12.76
C LYS A 543 -24.18 2.99 -13.50
N ILE A 544 -24.09 3.04 -14.81
CA ILE A 544 -25.15 3.51 -15.71
C ILE A 544 -25.15 2.65 -16.98
N GLU A 545 -26.31 2.50 -17.60
CA GLU A 545 -26.42 1.78 -18.87
C GLU A 545 -25.52 2.43 -19.94
N GLY A 546 -24.78 1.61 -20.69
CA GLY A 546 -23.89 2.07 -21.76
C GLY A 546 -22.48 2.46 -21.32
N LYS A 547 -22.21 2.53 -20.01
CA LYS A 547 -20.85 2.69 -19.48
C LYS A 547 -20.21 1.33 -19.20
N GLY A 548 -19.11 1.04 -19.88
CA GLY A 548 -18.37 -0.22 -19.74
C GLY A 548 -17.53 -0.27 -18.47
N TYR A 549 -16.66 0.73 -18.27
CA TYR A 549 -15.76 0.83 -17.13
C TYR A 549 -15.32 2.29 -16.91
N LEU A 550 -14.63 2.54 -15.79
CA LEU A 550 -13.96 3.81 -15.48
C LEU A 550 -12.44 3.70 -15.73
N THR A 551 -11.88 4.58 -16.55
CA THR A 551 -10.42 4.75 -16.61
C THR A 551 -9.97 5.70 -15.50
N VAL A 552 -8.99 5.30 -14.69
CA VAL A 552 -8.39 6.16 -13.66
C VAL A 552 -6.90 6.31 -13.94
N ILE A 553 -6.43 7.55 -14.07
CA ILE A 553 -5.04 7.87 -14.34
C ILE A 553 -4.54 8.73 -13.18
N ASP A 554 -3.53 8.25 -12.47
CA ASP A 554 -2.96 8.92 -11.30
C ASP A 554 -1.51 9.27 -11.57
N PHE A 555 -1.19 10.57 -11.64
CA PHE A 555 0.16 11.07 -11.84
C PHE A 555 0.85 11.23 -10.48
N ILE A 556 1.73 10.28 -10.20
CA ILE A 556 2.38 10.08 -8.91
C ILE A 556 3.77 10.72 -8.95
N GLY A 557 3.88 11.85 -8.27
CA GLY A 557 5.14 12.51 -7.96
C GLY A 557 5.94 11.81 -6.86
N ASN A 558 7.03 12.43 -6.42
CA ASN A 558 7.82 11.92 -5.30
C ASN A 558 7.24 12.43 -3.97
N TYR A 559 6.24 11.71 -3.45
CA TYR A 559 5.54 12.08 -2.22
C TYR A 559 5.79 11.05 -1.11
N GLU A 560 6.06 11.53 0.10
CA GLU A 560 6.22 10.68 1.30
C GLU A 560 4.96 9.85 1.59
N ASN A 561 3.79 10.35 1.19
CA ASN A 561 2.49 9.73 1.48
C ASN A 561 2.01 8.74 0.40
N ASN A 562 2.86 8.37 -0.57
CA ASN A 562 2.50 7.45 -1.66
C ASN A 562 2.05 6.06 -1.15
N TYR A 563 2.45 5.65 0.06
CA TYR A 563 1.99 4.42 0.71
C TYR A 563 0.47 4.40 1.01
N LEU A 564 -0.21 5.55 0.97
CA LEU A 564 -1.67 5.63 1.14
C LEU A 564 -2.45 5.11 -0.07
N ILE A 565 -1.85 5.11 -1.26
CA ILE A 565 -2.48 4.65 -2.51
C ILE A 565 -2.89 3.16 -2.42
N PRO A 566 -1.98 2.22 -2.08
CA PRO A 566 -2.39 0.81 -1.89
C PRO A 566 -3.41 0.64 -0.77
N ILE A 567 -3.29 1.38 0.34
CA ILE A 567 -4.27 1.34 1.44
C ILE A 567 -5.67 1.69 0.93
N ALA A 568 -5.78 2.75 0.12
CA ALA A 568 -7.04 3.23 -0.42
C ALA A 568 -7.66 2.26 -1.45
N LEU A 569 -6.85 1.71 -2.35
CA LEU A 569 -7.31 0.84 -3.43
C LEU A 569 -7.68 -0.57 -2.97
N PHE A 570 -6.86 -1.17 -2.10
CA PHE A 570 -7.06 -2.54 -1.62
C PHE A 570 -7.87 -2.61 -0.33
N GLY A 571 -8.02 -1.48 0.38
CA GLY A 571 -8.79 -1.39 1.63
C GLY A 571 -8.10 -2.00 2.85
N ASP A 572 -6.81 -2.29 2.75
CA ASP A 572 -6.01 -2.82 3.86
C ASP A 572 -5.59 -1.69 4.82
N THR A 573 -6.23 -1.65 5.98
CA THR A 573 -5.96 -0.68 7.05
C THR A 573 -5.05 -1.21 8.16
N SER A 574 -4.31 -2.30 7.93
CA SER A 574 -3.37 -2.86 8.90
C SER A 574 -2.09 -2.05 9.05
N TYR A 575 -1.73 -1.26 8.03
CA TYR A 575 -0.45 -0.54 7.91
C TYR A 575 0.78 -1.46 8.07
N ASN A 576 0.60 -2.76 7.82
CA ASN A 576 1.69 -3.71 7.83
C ASN A 576 2.50 -3.57 6.53
N LYS A 577 3.76 -3.13 6.64
CA LYS A 577 4.63 -2.87 5.48
C LYS A 577 4.74 -4.08 4.54
N ASP A 578 4.87 -5.30 5.08
CA ASP A 578 4.98 -6.51 4.27
C ASP A 578 3.72 -6.77 3.45
N THR A 579 2.55 -6.53 4.05
CA THR A 579 1.26 -6.72 3.38
C THR A 579 1.07 -5.68 2.26
N LEU A 580 1.42 -4.41 2.51
CA LEU A 580 1.37 -3.37 1.48
C LEU A 580 2.29 -3.69 0.29
N ARG A 581 3.50 -4.19 0.53
CA ARG A 581 4.41 -4.56 -0.56
C ARG A 581 3.87 -5.72 -1.39
N LYS A 582 3.28 -6.73 -0.73
CA LYS A 582 2.60 -7.84 -1.41
C LYS A 582 1.46 -7.35 -2.30
N LEU A 583 0.62 -6.42 -1.82
CA LEU A 583 -0.48 -5.86 -2.60
C LEU A 583 -0.01 -5.13 -3.87
N ILE A 584 1.10 -4.38 -3.79
CA ILE A 584 1.69 -3.71 -4.97
C ILE A 584 2.27 -4.70 -5.97
N ASN A 585 2.91 -5.79 -5.49
CA ASN A 585 3.46 -6.83 -6.36
C ASN A 585 2.38 -7.70 -7.01
N ASP A 586 1.39 -8.14 -6.23
CA ASP A 586 0.28 -8.97 -6.69
C ASP A 586 -0.66 -8.19 -7.63
N GLY A 587 -0.65 -6.85 -7.55
CA GLY A 587 -1.34 -5.95 -8.45
C GLY A 587 -2.82 -6.27 -8.59
N SER A 588 -3.26 -6.58 -9.82
CA SER A 588 -4.67 -6.83 -10.13
C SER A 588 -5.22 -8.17 -9.63
N LEU A 589 -4.38 -9.08 -9.10
CA LEU A 589 -4.79 -10.40 -8.62
C LEU A 589 -5.72 -10.29 -7.41
N MET A 590 -5.42 -9.38 -6.49
CA MET A 590 -6.14 -9.22 -5.22
C MET A 590 -7.40 -8.37 -5.35
N ILE A 591 -7.61 -7.71 -6.50
CA ILE A 591 -8.80 -6.87 -6.72
C ILE A 591 -9.99 -7.73 -7.18
N PRO A 592 -11.14 -7.62 -6.49
CA PRO A 592 -12.37 -8.29 -6.91
C PRO A 592 -12.86 -7.89 -8.31
N GLY A 593 -13.48 -8.85 -9.00
CA GLY A 593 -14.13 -8.62 -10.29
C GLY A 593 -13.15 -8.34 -11.43
N ALA A 594 -13.62 -7.58 -12.43
CA ALA A 594 -12.88 -7.27 -13.66
C ALA A 594 -12.02 -6.00 -13.59
N SER A 595 -12.05 -5.29 -12.45
CA SER A 595 -11.21 -4.12 -12.24
C SER A 595 -9.71 -4.49 -12.19
N THR A 596 -8.86 -3.56 -12.63
CA THR A 596 -7.41 -3.73 -12.64
C THR A 596 -6.70 -2.53 -12.01
N ILE A 597 -5.53 -2.80 -11.44
CA ILE A 597 -4.58 -1.82 -10.91
C ILE A 597 -3.23 -2.10 -11.53
N ASN A 598 -2.67 -1.08 -12.16
CA ASN A 598 -1.42 -1.13 -12.87
C ASN A 598 -0.57 0.07 -12.46
N PHE A 599 0.69 -0.17 -12.13
CA PHE A 599 1.68 0.86 -11.84
C PHE A 599 2.85 0.70 -12.81
N ASP A 600 3.41 1.81 -13.30
CA ASP A 600 4.71 1.77 -13.98
C ASP A 600 5.85 1.43 -13.00
N GLU A 601 7.02 1.10 -13.52
CA GLU A 601 8.13 0.59 -12.69
C GLU A 601 8.67 1.64 -11.71
N ILE A 602 8.84 2.87 -12.17
CA ILE A 602 9.33 3.99 -11.35
C ILE A 602 8.33 4.32 -10.23
N THR A 603 7.04 4.33 -10.52
CA THR A 603 5.97 4.55 -9.54
C THR A 603 5.93 3.43 -8.51
N LYS A 604 6.02 2.16 -8.93
CA LYS A 604 6.11 1.03 -7.97
C LYS A 604 7.27 1.25 -7.01
N GLU A 605 8.42 1.65 -7.53
CA GLU A 605 9.62 1.90 -6.74
C GLU A 605 9.45 3.08 -5.77
N ARG A 606 8.87 4.20 -6.22
CA ARG A 606 8.51 5.34 -5.35
C ARG A 606 7.54 4.93 -4.24
N ILE A 607 6.55 4.08 -4.54
CA ILE A 607 5.63 3.55 -3.53
C ILE A 607 6.41 2.67 -2.53
N PHE A 608 7.28 1.78 -2.99
CA PHE A 608 8.12 0.96 -2.10
C PHE A 608 9.01 1.81 -1.19
N GLN A 609 9.70 2.80 -1.75
CA GLN A 609 10.52 3.75 -0.99
C GLN A 609 9.69 4.50 0.07
N SER A 610 8.48 4.95 -0.29
CA SER A 610 7.58 5.60 0.68
C SER A 610 7.13 4.65 1.80
N ILE A 611 6.89 3.36 1.50
CA ILE A 611 6.56 2.33 2.51
C ILE A 611 7.76 2.10 3.43
N ASP A 612 8.97 2.06 2.88
CA ASP A 612 10.20 1.81 3.62
C ASP A 612 10.54 2.99 4.54
N ALA A 613 10.48 4.22 4.03
CA ALA A 613 10.72 5.44 4.78
C ALA A 613 9.64 5.75 5.82
N ALA A 614 8.37 5.40 5.56
CA ALA A 614 7.27 5.72 6.46
C ALA A 614 7.42 5.02 7.83
N ASN A 615 7.39 5.81 8.91
CA ASN A 615 7.37 5.27 10.27
C ASN A 615 5.94 4.88 10.66
N MET A 616 5.62 3.59 10.50
CA MET A 616 4.32 3.01 10.90
C MET A 616 4.21 2.78 12.42
N GLN A 617 5.04 3.39 13.24
CA GLN A 617 5.00 3.26 14.71
C GLN A 617 4.99 4.62 15.41
N LEU A 618 4.73 5.70 14.67
CA LEU A 618 4.56 7.02 15.28
C LEU A 618 3.44 6.99 16.31
N TYR A 619 3.74 7.50 17.52
CA TYR A 619 2.78 7.52 18.62
C TYR A 619 1.48 8.23 18.24
N ALA A 620 1.56 9.33 17.48
CA ALA A 620 0.40 10.09 17.03
C ALA A 620 -0.54 9.23 16.17
N ASP A 621 0.01 8.43 15.25
CA ASP A 621 -0.75 7.55 14.37
C ASP A 621 -1.35 6.36 15.11
N LEU A 622 -0.55 5.68 15.94
CA LEU A 622 -1.04 4.58 16.78
C LEU A 622 -2.16 5.06 17.73
N LYS A 623 -1.99 6.25 18.33
CA LYS A 623 -3.03 6.87 19.18
C LYS A 623 -4.29 7.19 18.38
N LYS A 624 -4.14 7.69 17.14
CA LYS A 624 -5.26 7.97 16.25
C LYS A 624 -6.02 6.68 15.89
N ASP A 625 -5.33 5.61 15.52
CA ASP A 625 -5.94 4.33 15.17
C ASP A 625 -6.60 3.65 16.38
N TYR A 626 -5.94 3.71 17.55
CA TYR A 626 -6.53 3.28 18.82
C TYR A 626 -7.82 4.03 19.13
N ASN A 627 -7.79 5.36 19.04
CA ASN A 627 -8.98 6.18 19.28
C ASN A 627 -10.07 5.90 18.25
N ALA A 628 -9.72 5.73 16.97
CA ALA A 628 -10.69 5.40 15.92
C ALA A 628 -11.44 4.10 16.24
N LEU A 629 -10.74 3.05 16.69
CA LEU A 629 -11.38 1.79 17.09
C LEU A 629 -12.13 1.91 18.43
N LYS A 630 -11.57 2.63 19.41
CA LYS A 630 -12.25 2.92 20.68
C LYS A 630 -13.58 3.63 20.46
N TYR A 631 -13.58 4.65 19.60
CA TYR A 631 -14.76 5.37 19.17
C TYR A 631 -15.72 4.44 18.43
N ARG A 632 -15.23 3.53 17.59
CA ARG A 632 -16.12 2.56 16.93
C ARG A 632 -16.82 1.61 17.92
N LEU A 633 -16.11 1.13 18.93
CA LEU A 633 -16.59 0.11 19.88
C LEU A 633 -17.33 0.69 21.10
N GLY A 634 -17.14 1.98 21.40
CA GLY A 634 -17.64 2.61 22.62
C GLY A 634 -16.92 2.14 23.92
N ARG A 635 -15.85 1.36 23.79
CA ARG A 635 -15.03 0.85 24.91
C ARG A 635 -13.56 0.81 24.52
N VAL A 636 -12.67 0.65 25.52
CA VAL A 636 -11.24 0.38 25.26
C VAL A 636 -11.12 -0.88 24.40
N PRO A 637 -10.47 -0.80 23.22
CA PRO A 637 -10.22 -1.96 22.39
C PRO A 637 -9.15 -2.85 23.01
N MET A 638 -9.22 -4.13 22.69
CA MET A 638 -8.23 -5.16 22.97
C MET A 638 -7.59 -5.60 21.63
N MET A 639 -6.50 -6.36 21.65
CA MET A 639 -5.78 -6.76 20.43
C MET A 639 -6.67 -7.55 19.46
N MET A 640 -7.54 -8.44 19.98
CA MET A 640 -8.49 -9.18 19.14
C MET A 640 -9.46 -8.27 18.39
N ASP A 641 -9.88 -7.16 19.01
CA ASP A 641 -10.81 -6.23 18.37
C ASP A 641 -10.22 -5.61 17.08
N PHE A 642 -8.91 -5.32 17.08
CA PHE A 642 -8.23 -4.81 15.88
C PHE A 642 -8.23 -5.83 14.74
N LEU A 643 -8.02 -7.12 15.05
CA LEU A 643 -8.05 -8.19 14.05
C LEU A 643 -9.45 -8.41 13.48
N GLU A 644 -10.47 -8.45 14.35
CA GLU A 644 -11.86 -8.67 13.94
C GLU A 644 -12.40 -7.52 13.09
N ASN A 645 -11.94 -6.30 13.33
CA ASN A 645 -12.31 -5.11 12.57
C ASN A 645 -11.40 -4.83 11.36
N ALA A 646 -10.45 -5.72 11.03
CA ALA A 646 -9.44 -5.54 9.98
C ALA A 646 -8.73 -4.17 10.07
N SER A 647 -8.45 -3.73 11.29
CA SER A 647 -7.83 -2.45 11.62
C SER A 647 -6.29 -2.58 11.70
N ARG A 648 -5.64 -1.60 12.33
CA ARG A 648 -4.19 -1.55 12.56
C ARG A 648 -3.67 -2.87 13.10
N ASP A 649 -2.53 -3.34 12.58
CA ASP A 649 -1.89 -4.55 13.10
C ASP A 649 -1.62 -4.42 14.61
N PRO A 650 -2.23 -5.29 15.45
CA PRO A 650 -2.12 -5.19 16.91
C PRO A 650 -0.67 -5.25 17.39
N PHE A 651 0.22 -5.92 16.65
CA PHE A 651 1.61 -6.11 17.06
C PHE A 651 2.42 -4.80 16.98
N LEU A 652 2.01 -3.82 16.15
CA LEU A 652 2.67 -2.51 16.08
C LEU A 652 2.58 -1.74 17.40
N PHE A 653 1.48 -1.91 18.16
CA PHE A 653 1.35 -1.35 19.51
C PHE A 653 2.30 -2.01 20.50
N VAL A 654 2.50 -3.32 20.37
CA VAL A 654 3.44 -4.11 21.18
C VAL A 654 4.88 -3.73 20.87
N GLU A 655 5.25 -3.55 19.61
CA GLU A 655 6.59 -3.10 19.23
C GLU A 655 6.90 -1.72 19.83
N TYR A 656 5.94 -0.80 19.76
CA TYR A 656 6.11 0.57 20.27
C TYR A 656 6.17 0.66 21.81
N SER A 657 5.31 -0.06 22.55
CA SER A 657 5.21 0.05 24.02
C SER A 657 5.57 -1.22 24.80
N ARG A 658 6.20 -2.19 24.13
CA ARG A 658 6.60 -3.51 24.65
C ARG A 658 5.46 -4.48 24.98
N SER A 659 4.28 -3.97 25.33
CA SER A 659 3.04 -4.72 25.48
C SER A 659 1.86 -3.83 25.09
N TYR A 660 0.73 -4.45 24.74
CA TYR A 660 -0.49 -3.68 24.46
C TYR A 660 -1.03 -2.98 25.70
N TYR A 661 -0.90 -3.61 26.88
CA TYR A 661 -1.27 -3.01 28.16
C TYR A 661 -0.53 -1.68 28.43
N ASN A 662 0.79 -1.67 28.23
CA ASN A 662 1.61 -0.46 28.41
C ASN A 662 1.17 0.67 27.48
N PHE A 663 0.82 0.32 26.24
CA PHE A 663 0.31 1.28 25.27
C PHE A 663 -1.01 1.92 25.75
N VAL A 664 -1.95 1.10 26.22
CA VAL A 664 -3.24 1.58 26.75
C VAL A 664 -3.04 2.50 27.96
N CYS A 665 -2.17 2.12 28.90
CA CYS A 665 -1.86 2.96 30.07
C CYS A 665 -1.30 4.32 29.66
N LYS A 666 -0.41 4.34 28.65
CA LYS A 666 0.18 5.56 28.09
C LYS A 666 -0.85 6.48 27.42
N ILE A 667 -1.90 5.95 26.81
CA ILE A 667 -2.95 6.76 26.16
C ILE A 667 -3.99 7.24 27.15
N GLU A 668 -4.49 6.34 28.00
CA GLU A 668 -5.60 6.66 28.90
C GLU A 668 -5.17 7.53 30.08
N ASN A 669 -3.86 7.80 30.25
CA ASN A 669 -3.28 8.53 31.39
C ASN A 669 -3.80 8.01 32.73
N LYS A 670 -4.04 6.69 32.78
CA LYS A 670 -4.48 5.95 33.96
C LYS A 670 -3.43 4.89 34.20
N ASN A 671 -2.60 5.09 35.23
CA ASN A 671 -1.97 3.94 35.85
C ASN A 671 -3.09 3.19 36.55
N ASP A 672 -3.49 2.04 36.01
CA ASP A 672 -4.45 1.18 36.67
C ASP A 672 -3.76 0.66 37.95
N PRO A 673 -4.19 1.03 39.18
CA PRO A 673 -3.48 0.68 40.41
C PRO A 673 -3.51 -0.83 40.74
N ASN A 674 -4.04 -1.64 39.82
CA ASN A 674 -4.33 -3.06 40.02
C ASN A 674 -3.22 -4.00 39.53
N LEU A 675 -2.18 -3.55 38.81
CA LEU A 675 -1.09 -4.44 38.34
C LEU A 675 0.25 -4.10 39.00
N THR A 676 0.97 -5.14 39.42
CA THR A 676 2.33 -5.06 39.95
C THR A 676 3.36 -4.92 38.82
N ASP A 677 4.53 -4.35 39.11
CA ASP A 677 5.64 -4.24 38.13
C ASP A 677 6.05 -5.62 37.57
N GLN A 678 5.92 -6.68 38.38
CA GLN A 678 6.20 -8.05 37.96
C GLN A 678 5.20 -8.54 36.90
N GLU A 679 3.90 -8.30 37.11
CA GLU A 679 2.84 -8.66 36.14
C GLU A 679 2.99 -7.86 34.84
N ILE A 680 3.30 -6.57 34.93
CA ILE A 680 3.57 -5.72 33.76
C ILE A 680 4.75 -6.29 32.96
N LYS A 681 5.83 -6.68 33.64
CA LYS A 681 6.99 -7.27 32.98
C LYS A 681 6.68 -8.61 32.32
N LEU A 682 5.84 -9.43 32.93
CA LEU A 682 5.37 -10.69 32.33
C LEU A 682 4.57 -10.43 31.05
N LEU A 683 3.67 -9.43 31.03
CA LEU A 683 2.93 -9.07 29.81
C LEU A 683 3.85 -8.62 28.67
N GLU A 684 4.93 -7.88 28.96
CA GLU A 684 5.95 -7.53 27.96
C GLU A 684 6.62 -8.78 27.38
N LEU A 685 7.05 -9.70 28.24
CA LEU A 685 7.74 -10.92 27.84
C LEU A 685 6.83 -11.83 27.01
N PHE A 686 5.60 -12.09 27.46
CA PHE A 686 4.64 -12.89 26.69
C PHE A 686 4.35 -12.26 25.32
N SER A 687 4.13 -10.95 25.29
CA SER A 687 3.76 -10.25 24.06
C SER A 687 4.87 -10.29 23.01
N LYS A 688 6.14 -10.12 23.40
CA LYS A 688 7.28 -10.12 22.46
C LYS A 688 7.80 -11.50 22.11
N GLU A 689 7.91 -12.38 23.11
CA GLU A 689 8.69 -13.62 23.00
C GLU A 689 7.84 -14.83 22.66
N ILE A 690 6.56 -14.82 23.01
CA ILE A 690 5.65 -15.97 22.83
C ILE A 690 4.56 -15.63 21.82
N ASN A 691 3.77 -14.60 22.10
CA ASN A 691 2.58 -14.21 21.35
C ASN A 691 2.91 -13.35 20.11
N ASN A 692 4.03 -13.64 19.43
CA ASN A 692 4.48 -12.97 18.21
C ASN A 692 4.02 -13.68 16.92
N SER A 693 3.14 -14.68 17.04
CA SER A 693 2.54 -15.44 15.93
C SER A 693 3.52 -16.21 15.03
N LYS A 694 4.79 -16.37 15.41
CA LYS A 694 5.76 -17.15 14.61
C LYS A 694 5.68 -18.65 14.90
N ARG A 695 5.36 -19.01 16.15
CA ARG A 695 5.06 -20.38 16.61
C ARG A 695 3.79 -20.34 17.43
N VAL A 696 2.87 -21.25 17.14
CA VAL A 696 1.53 -21.27 17.77
C VAL A 696 1.46 -22.20 18.97
N ASP A 697 2.39 -23.15 19.07
CA ASP A 697 2.40 -24.22 20.06
C ASP A 697 2.37 -23.68 21.50
N GLU A 698 3.25 -22.72 21.83
CA GLU A 698 3.31 -22.09 23.15
C GLU A 698 2.03 -21.32 23.50
N SER A 699 1.48 -20.57 22.55
CA SER A 699 0.23 -19.81 22.75
C SER A 699 -0.97 -20.75 22.99
N ILE A 700 -1.05 -21.89 22.31
CA ILE A 700 -2.11 -22.88 22.54
C ILE A 700 -1.98 -23.52 23.92
N ILE A 701 -0.75 -23.84 24.35
CA ILE A 701 -0.51 -24.34 25.71
C ILE A 701 -1.00 -23.33 26.74
N LEU A 702 -0.65 -22.04 26.59
CA LEU A 702 -1.10 -20.98 27.47
C LEU A 702 -2.62 -20.82 27.50
N GLU A 703 -3.27 -20.73 26.33
CA GLU A 703 -4.73 -20.58 26.23
C GLU A 703 -5.45 -21.73 26.96
N LEU A 704 -5.08 -22.97 26.64
CA LEU A 704 -5.72 -24.15 27.20
C LEU A 704 -5.46 -24.31 28.69
N LEU A 705 -4.27 -23.94 29.19
CA LEU A 705 -3.97 -23.97 30.62
C LEU A 705 -4.72 -22.88 31.40
N ILE A 706 -4.86 -21.67 30.84
CA ILE A 706 -5.65 -20.60 31.46
C ILE A 706 -7.12 -21.03 31.60
N GLU A 707 -7.65 -21.77 30.63
CA GLU A 707 -9.03 -22.25 30.63
C GLU A 707 -9.26 -23.50 31.48
N ASN A 708 -8.33 -24.47 31.48
CA ASN A 708 -8.55 -25.80 32.08
C ASN A 708 -7.71 -26.06 33.35
N LYS A 709 -6.79 -25.16 33.74
CA LYS A 709 -5.81 -25.27 34.84
C LYS A 709 -4.76 -26.38 34.69
N GLU A 710 -5.10 -27.46 33.99
CA GLU A 710 -4.22 -28.58 33.67
C GLU A 710 -4.40 -28.99 32.21
N LEU A 711 -3.30 -29.38 31.54
CA LEU A 711 -3.32 -29.88 30.17
C LEU A 711 -2.39 -31.08 30.02
N SER A 712 -2.95 -32.26 29.74
CA SER A 712 -2.15 -33.42 29.37
C SER A 712 -1.36 -33.18 28.07
N VAL A 713 -0.09 -33.60 28.05
CA VAL A 713 0.80 -33.53 26.88
C VAL A 713 0.21 -34.28 25.68
N GLU A 714 -0.43 -35.43 25.90
CA GLU A 714 -1.07 -36.20 24.83
C GLU A 714 -2.28 -35.48 24.24
N LYS A 715 -3.09 -34.84 25.09
CA LYS A 715 -4.23 -34.02 24.65
C LYS A 715 -3.75 -32.86 23.78
N PHE A 716 -2.67 -32.18 24.18
CA PHE A 716 -2.04 -31.13 23.38
C PHE A 716 -1.56 -31.63 22.01
N LYS A 717 -0.77 -32.72 21.98
CA LYS A 717 -0.31 -33.35 20.72
C LYS A 717 -1.48 -33.68 19.78
N ASN A 718 -2.58 -34.21 20.32
CA ASN A 718 -3.77 -34.55 19.55
C ASN A 718 -4.49 -33.31 18.98
N ILE A 719 -4.58 -32.21 19.73
CA ILE A 719 -5.16 -30.95 19.27
C ILE A 719 -4.37 -30.39 18.09
N ILE A 720 -3.04 -30.31 18.22
CA ILE A 720 -2.17 -29.81 17.14
C ILE A 720 -2.27 -30.69 15.90
N LYS A 721 -2.21 -32.02 16.06
CA LYS A 721 -2.35 -32.96 14.94
C LYS A 721 -3.71 -32.82 14.24
N LYS A 722 -4.79 -32.63 14.99
CA LYS A 722 -6.14 -32.46 14.43
C LYS A 722 -6.32 -31.11 13.74
N LYS A 723 -5.79 -30.02 14.32
CA LYS A 723 -5.98 -28.66 13.82
C LYS A 723 -5.05 -28.30 12.67
N TYR A 724 -3.76 -28.66 12.79
CA TYR A 724 -2.72 -28.27 11.83
C TYR A 724 -2.15 -29.45 11.04
N GLY A 725 -2.44 -30.71 11.39
CA GLY A 725 -1.99 -31.86 10.61
C GLY A 725 -0.53 -32.26 10.80
N TYR A 726 0.24 -31.60 11.69
CA TYR A 726 1.59 -32.00 12.06
C TYR A 726 1.67 -32.58 13.48
N SER A 727 2.68 -33.41 13.74
CA SER A 727 2.94 -33.99 15.06
C SER A 727 4.03 -33.23 15.81
N VAL A 728 3.78 -32.91 17.08
CA VAL A 728 4.76 -32.27 17.96
C VAL A 728 5.70 -33.32 18.58
N SER A 729 7.01 -33.12 18.42
CA SER A 729 8.05 -33.98 19.03
C SER A 729 8.30 -33.64 20.50
N ASP A 730 8.88 -34.58 21.26
CA ASP A 730 9.23 -34.34 22.66
C ASP A 730 10.29 -33.23 22.81
N GLN A 731 11.20 -33.10 21.83
CA GLN A 731 12.14 -31.98 21.76
C GLN A 731 11.42 -30.63 21.62
N THR A 732 10.35 -30.58 20.82
CA THR A 732 9.56 -29.35 20.64
C THR A 732 8.79 -29.01 21.91
N ILE A 733 8.27 -30.02 22.63
CA ILE A 733 7.65 -29.82 23.95
C ILE A 733 8.65 -29.24 24.94
N ASN A 734 9.86 -29.80 25.01
CA ASN A 734 10.91 -29.24 25.87
C ASN A 734 11.26 -27.80 25.48
N SER A 735 11.36 -27.50 24.18
CA SER A 735 11.56 -26.14 23.70
C SER A 735 10.40 -25.21 24.10
N CYS A 736 9.15 -25.67 24.03
CA CYS A 736 8.00 -24.87 24.48
C CYS A 736 8.12 -24.53 25.97
N LEU A 737 8.56 -25.47 26.81
CA LEU A 737 8.78 -25.21 28.25
C LEU A 737 9.89 -24.18 28.49
N ILE A 738 11.05 -24.34 27.84
CA ILE A 738 12.17 -23.39 27.91
C ILE A 738 11.70 -21.98 27.52
N ASN A 739 10.87 -21.86 26.48
CA ASN A 739 10.35 -20.57 26.03
C ASN A 739 9.29 -20.00 26.98
N LEU A 740 8.32 -20.79 27.42
CA LEU A 740 7.27 -20.37 28.35
C LEU A 740 7.83 -19.95 29.72
N ASN A 741 8.95 -20.54 30.14
CA ASN A 741 9.68 -20.13 31.34
C ASN A 741 10.70 -19.00 31.09
N PHE A 742 10.78 -18.50 29.86
CA PHE A 742 11.69 -17.44 29.40
C PHE A 742 13.18 -17.75 29.64
N GLU A 743 13.54 -19.02 29.66
CA GLU A 743 14.93 -19.47 29.77
C GLU A 743 15.72 -19.22 28.49
N PHE A 744 15.05 -19.33 27.32
CA PHE A 744 15.63 -19.04 26.01
C PHE A 744 16.23 -17.63 25.92
N VAL A 745 15.53 -16.65 26.52
CA VAL A 745 15.94 -15.24 26.62
C VAL A 745 16.66 -14.89 27.93
N ARG A 746 16.96 -15.89 28.76
CA ARG A 746 17.73 -15.78 30.02
C ARG A 746 17.06 -14.95 31.12
N GLU A 747 15.72 -14.95 31.17
CA GLU A 747 14.91 -14.25 32.19
C GLU A 747 14.44 -15.16 33.34
N ASN A 748 14.32 -16.48 33.08
CA ASN A 748 14.03 -17.55 34.05
C ASN A 748 12.88 -17.23 35.04
N LYS A 749 11.62 -17.24 34.60
CA LYS A 749 10.46 -16.83 35.41
C LYS A 749 9.64 -17.97 36.03
N GLU A 750 9.99 -19.24 35.79
CA GLU A 750 9.29 -20.43 36.32
C GLU A 750 7.74 -20.33 36.20
N ILE A 751 7.22 -20.35 34.97
CA ILE A 751 5.78 -20.16 34.69
C ILE A 751 5.04 -21.49 34.58
N VAL A 752 5.58 -22.44 33.81
CA VAL A 752 4.95 -23.74 33.51
C VAL A 752 5.90 -24.87 33.87
N CYS A 753 5.39 -25.88 34.55
CA CYS A 753 6.09 -27.14 34.81
C CYS A 753 5.30 -28.32 34.22
N VAL A 754 5.96 -29.47 34.12
CA VAL A 754 5.32 -30.74 33.74
C VAL A 754 5.42 -31.71 34.91
N ILE A 755 4.27 -32.20 35.38
CA ILE A 755 4.15 -33.23 36.42
C ILE A 755 3.24 -34.31 35.87
N ASP A 756 3.62 -35.58 36.00
CA ASP A 756 2.83 -36.74 35.53
C ASP A 756 2.32 -36.61 34.08
N ASN A 757 3.15 -36.08 33.18
CA ASN A 757 2.84 -35.86 31.76
C ASN A 757 1.69 -34.85 31.51
N SER A 758 1.44 -33.97 32.47
CA SER A 758 0.53 -32.83 32.38
C SER A 758 1.27 -31.52 32.61
N PHE A 759 0.98 -30.51 31.77
CA PHE A 759 1.39 -29.14 31.97
C PHE A 759 0.57 -28.52 33.11
N LEU A 760 1.25 -27.79 34.00
CA LEU A 760 0.66 -27.06 35.13
C LEU A 760 1.34 -25.70 35.28
N PHE A 761 0.59 -24.69 35.73
CA PHE A 761 1.19 -23.41 36.12
C PHE A 761 1.88 -23.52 37.48
N SER A 762 2.95 -22.76 37.66
CA SER A 762 3.57 -22.57 38.98
C SER A 762 2.64 -21.81 39.93
N ASN A 763 2.82 -22.02 41.24
CA ASN A 763 1.99 -21.35 42.25
C ASN A 763 2.13 -19.82 42.21
N SER A 764 3.33 -19.31 41.92
CA SER A 764 3.59 -17.87 41.77
C SER A 764 2.84 -17.27 40.58
N PHE A 765 2.81 -17.97 39.45
CA PHE A 765 2.08 -17.52 38.27
C PHE A 765 0.57 -17.62 38.44
N MET A 766 0.08 -18.65 39.14
CA MET A 766 -1.34 -18.79 39.49
C MET A 766 -1.86 -17.59 40.28
N GLN A 767 -1.06 -17.02 41.20
CA GLN A 767 -1.41 -15.80 41.93
C GLN A 767 -1.57 -14.60 40.99
N SER A 768 -0.67 -14.42 40.00
CA SER A 768 -0.84 -13.37 38.98
C SER A 768 -2.08 -13.58 38.12
N LEU A 769 -2.50 -14.83 37.86
CA LEU A 769 -3.72 -15.13 37.12
C LEU A 769 -5.02 -14.86 37.89
N GLU A 770 -4.97 -14.69 39.22
CA GLU A 770 -6.12 -14.24 40.02
C GLU A 770 -6.47 -12.77 39.73
N ASN A 771 -5.50 -12.01 39.21
CA ASN A 771 -5.74 -10.64 38.76
C ASN A 771 -6.48 -10.63 37.42
N ASP A 772 -7.76 -10.24 37.45
CA ASP A 772 -8.63 -10.20 36.28
C ASP A 772 -8.07 -9.34 35.14
N VAL A 773 -7.36 -8.25 35.46
CA VAL A 773 -6.76 -7.37 34.44
C VAL A 773 -5.60 -8.09 33.76
N PHE A 774 -4.67 -8.66 34.52
CA PHE A 774 -3.53 -9.43 33.98
C PHE A 774 -4.02 -10.57 33.07
N LYS A 775 -4.91 -11.40 33.61
CA LYS A 775 -5.46 -12.56 32.91
C LYS A 775 -6.14 -12.17 31.60
N ARG A 776 -6.91 -11.09 31.60
CA ARG A 776 -7.64 -10.60 30.43
C ARG A 776 -6.68 -10.15 29.31
N TYR A 777 -5.65 -9.35 29.62
CA TYR A 777 -4.67 -8.90 28.62
C TYR A 777 -3.80 -10.05 28.09
N LEU A 778 -3.38 -10.97 28.97
CA LEU A 778 -2.63 -12.15 28.56
C LEU A 778 -3.44 -13.05 27.62
N LEU A 779 -4.68 -13.37 27.99
CA LEU A 779 -5.54 -14.24 27.18
C LEU A 779 -5.87 -13.61 25.82
N ASP A 780 -6.13 -12.30 25.79
CA ASP A 780 -6.38 -11.58 24.54
C ASP A 780 -5.16 -11.57 23.60
N SER A 781 -3.96 -11.29 24.13
CA SER A 781 -2.70 -11.36 23.39
C SER A 781 -2.47 -12.78 22.83
N THR A 782 -2.73 -13.81 23.63
CA THR A 782 -2.58 -15.22 23.24
C THR A 782 -3.57 -15.60 22.13
N LYS A 783 -4.85 -15.25 22.27
CA LYS A 783 -5.88 -15.49 21.25
C LYS A 783 -5.57 -14.76 19.95
N CYS A 784 -5.10 -13.51 20.05
CA CYS A 784 -4.63 -12.71 18.92
C CYS A 784 -3.50 -13.42 18.18
N ALA A 785 -2.50 -13.93 18.90
CA ALA A 785 -1.36 -14.62 18.30
C ALA A 785 -1.77 -15.88 17.52
N ILE A 786 -2.66 -16.70 18.10
CA ILE A 786 -3.20 -17.91 17.48
C ILE A 786 -4.01 -17.56 16.22
N LYS A 787 -4.86 -16.53 16.29
CA LYS A 787 -5.71 -16.12 15.16
C LYS A 787 -4.88 -15.63 13.97
N ILE A 788 -3.82 -14.86 14.21
CA ILE A 788 -2.89 -14.42 13.17
C ILE A 788 -2.19 -15.62 12.55
N PHE A 789 -1.69 -16.56 13.36
CA PHE A 789 -1.05 -17.78 12.87
C PHE A 789 -2.01 -18.60 11.99
N ASP A 790 -3.25 -18.79 12.45
CA ASP A 790 -4.29 -19.52 11.70
C ASP A 790 -4.57 -18.88 10.33
N LYS A 791 -4.49 -17.55 10.21
CA LYS A 791 -4.71 -16.82 8.95
C LYS A 791 -3.57 -17.05 7.94
N ILE A 792 -2.33 -17.16 8.41
CA ILE A 792 -1.15 -17.34 7.54
C ILE A 792 -0.80 -18.82 7.30
N TYR A 793 -1.31 -19.72 8.14
CA TYR A 793 -1.00 -21.13 8.08
C TYR A 793 -1.62 -21.79 6.83
N SER A 794 -0.81 -22.60 6.16
CA SER A 794 -1.25 -23.48 5.09
C SER A 794 -0.43 -24.75 5.13
N PHE A 795 -1.11 -25.91 5.14
CA PHE A 795 -0.45 -27.22 5.24
C PHE A 795 0.65 -27.40 4.18
N ASN A 796 0.39 -27.01 2.93
CA ASN A 796 1.35 -27.14 1.83
C ASN A 796 2.58 -26.21 1.97
N LYS A 797 2.40 -25.07 2.65
CA LYS A 797 3.46 -24.07 2.87
C LYS A 797 4.23 -24.30 4.17
N TYR A 798 3.73 -25.13 5.08
CA TYR A 798 4.39 -25.42 6.34
C TYR A 798 5.47 -26.50 6.15
N LYS A 799 6.74 -26.12 6.28
CA LYS A 799 7.90 -27.00 6.08
C LYS A 799 8.62 -27.21 7.40
N ASP A 800 8.32 -28.33 8.06
CA ASP A 800 8.96 -28.81 9.28
C ASP A 800 9.20 -27.70 10.33
N GLY A 801 8.12 -27.02 10.73
CA GLY A 801 8.16 -25.97 11.75
C GLY A 801 8.12 -24.53 11.23
N ILE A 802 8.27 -24.29 9.93
CA ILE A 802 8.41 -22.93 9.37
C ILE A 802 7.49 -22.76 8.15
N ILE A 803 6.73 -21.65 8.11
CA ILE A 803 5.85 -21.32 6.97
C ILE A 803 6.65 -20.66 5.85
N LEU A 804 6.58 -21.21 4.63
CA LEU A 804 7.19 -20.67 3.41
C LEU A 804 6.71 -19.25 3.10
N TYR A 805 7.64 -18.43 2.60
CA TYR A 805 7.43 -17.04 2.15
C TYR A 805 6.95 -16.09 3.24
N ASN A 806 7.07 -16.50 4.51
CA ASN A 806 6.84 -15.64 5.66
C ASN A 806 8.16 -15.04 6.16
N LYS A 807 8.08 -13.89 6.83
CA LYS A 807 9.24 -13.19 7.38
C LYS A 807 9.58 -13.69 8.79
N TYR A 808 10.87 -13.88 9.06
CA TYR A 808 11.38 -14.28 10.38
C TYR A 808 12.64 -13.51 10.74
N SER A 809 12.76 -13.14 12.00
CA SER A 809 14.03 -12.68 12.56
C SER A 809 14.98 -13.86 12.81
N ARG A 810 16.27 -13.58 12.98
CA ARG A 810 17.25 -14.59 13.39
C ARG A 810 16.88 -15.27 14.72
N LYS A 811 16.33 -14.48 15.64
CA LYS A 811 15.88 -14.94 16.96
C LYS A 811 14.70 -15.91 16.84
N ASP A 812 13.72 -15.59 15.99
CA ASP A 812 12.59 -16.48 15.72
C ASP A 812 13.06 -17.84 15.20
N ILE A 813 14.07 -17.86 14.31
CA ILE A 813 14.59 -19.12 13.77
C ILE A 813 15.34 -19.93 14.82
N CYS A 814 16.12 -19.30 15.71
CA CYS A 814 16.71 -20.01 16.85
C CYS A 814 15.64 -20.68 17.71
N ARG A 815 14.54 -19.97 17.99
CA ARG A 815 13.38 -20.49 18.73
C ARG A 815 12.71 -21.65 17.98
N LEU A 816 12.38 -21.45 16.72
CA LEU A 816 11.68 -22.41 15.85
C LEU A 816 12.48 -23.70 15.61
N LEU A 817 13.80 -23.63 15.64
CA LEU A 817 14.71 -24.78 15.55
C LEU A 817 14.98 -25.48 16.88
N ASN A 818 14.25 -25.13 17.95
CA ASN A 818 14.40 -25.72 19.28
C ASN A 818 15.81 -25.54 19.89
N TRP A 819 16.50 -24.44 19.60
CA TRP A 819 17.79 -24.16 20.25
C TRP A 819 17.58 -23.71 21.69
N ASP A 820 18.45 -24.16 22.59
CA ASP A 820 18.27 -23.96 24.03
C ASP A 820 18.40 -22.50 24.48
N LYS A 821 19.08 -21.65 23.69
CA LYS A 821 19.37 -20.24 24.01
C LYS A 821 19.33 -19.36 22.77
N ASP A 822 18.98 -18.09 22.98
CA ASP A 822 19.15 -17.07 21.96
C ASP A 822 20.64 -16.82 21.69
N ILE A 823 21.09 -17.24 20.50
CA ILE A 823 22.43 -17.01 19.95
C ILE A 823 22.36 -16.27 18.61
N SER A 824 21.24 -15.59 18.33
CA SER A 824 20.96 -14.90 17.07
C SER A 824 22.03 -13.89 16.67
N SER A 825 22.64 -13.21 17.65
CA SER A 825 23.75 -12.27 17.47
C SER A 825 24.99 -12.91 16.84
N THR A 826 25.14 -14.23 16.93
CA THR A 826 26.34 -14.94 16.47
C THR A 826 26.20 -15.65 15.12
N ILE A 827 25.05 -15.50 14.45
CA ILE A 827 24.80 -16.17 13.16
C ILE A 827 25.60 -15.52 12.04
N TYR A 828 25.72 -14.18 11.99
CA TYR A 828 26.53 -13.42 11.02
C TYR A 828 26.47 -13.95 9.57
N GLY A 829 25.28 -14.31 9.10
CA GLY A 829 25.04 -14.96 7.79
C GLY A 829 24.55 -16.40 7.94
N TYR A 830 25.35 -17.29 8.51
CA TYR A 830 24.94 -18.68 8.76
C TYR A 830 25.65 -19.28 9.96
N ARG A 831 24.99 -20.26 10.60
CA ARG A 831 25.56 -21.03 11.70
C ARG A 831 24.91 -22.40 11.77
N THR A 832 25.72 -23.45 11.69
CA THR A 832 25.24 -24.82 11.90
C THR A 832 25.11 -25.11 13.39
N ASN A 833 23.96 -25.60 13.81
CA ASN A 833 23.73 -26.13 15.16
C ASN A 833 22.73 -27.29 15.08
N MET A 834 22.93 -28.32 15.90
CA MET A 834 22.10 -29.54 15.88
C MET A 834 21.90 -30.10 14.45
N GLU A 835 22.97 -30.08 13.63
CA GLU A 835 22.98 -30.53 12.21
C GLU A 835 22.07 -29.73 11.25
N VAL A 836 21.51 -28.59 11.68
CA VAL A 836 20.70 -27.68 10.86
C VAL A 836 21.45 -26.37 10.61
N THR A 837 21.41 -25.87 9.37
CA THR A 837 22.09 -24.63 8.97
C THR A 837 21.11 -23.62 8.38
N PRO A 838 20.65 -22.61 9.15
CA PRO A 838 20.00 -21.44 8.58
C PRO A 838 21.02 -20.49 7.93
N CYS A 839 20.71 -20.08 6.69
CA CYS A 839 21.46 -19.12 5.89
C CYS A 839 20.63 -17.86 5.65
N PHE A 840 21.12 -16.71 6.08
CA PHE A 840 20.50 -15.40 5.96
C PHE A 840 21.27 -14.53 4.97
N VAL A 841 20.56 -14.01 3.97
CA VAL A 841 21.13 -13.21 2.88
C VAL A 841 20.40 -11.88 2.77
N THR A 842 21.16 -10.79 2.73
CA THR A 842 20.68 -9.51 2.21
C THR A 842 21.06 -9.45 0.74
N TYR A 843 20.07 -9.38 -0.16
CA TYR A 843 20.25 -9.54 -1.60
C TYR A 843 20.97 -8.34 -2.24
N HIS A 844 20.41 -7.14 -2.07
CA HIS A 844 21.02 -5.88 -2.44
C HIS A 844 21.74 -5.27 -1.24
N LYS A 845 23.07 -5.21 -1.34
CA LYS A 845 23.96 -4.61 -0.34
C LYS A 845 24.14 -3.12 -0.68
N SER A 846 24.16 -2.26 0.34
CA SER A 846 24.41 -0.82 0.17
C SER A 846 25.79 -0.58 -0.41
N LYS A 847 25.96 0.51 -1.18
CA LYS A 847 27.25 0.87 -1.80
C LYS A 847 28.37 1.14 -0.78
N ASP A 848 28.01 1.46 0.46
CA ASP A 848 28.93 1.73 1.57
C ASP A 848 29.19 0.52 2.49
N ILE A 849 28.82 -0.70 2.08
CA ILE A 849 29.14 -1.91 2.85
C ILE A 849 30.63 -2.26 2.73
N ASP A 850 31.22 -2.72 3.83
CA ASP A 850 32.58 -3.27 3.87
C ASP A 850 32.74 -4.43 2.86
N ASP A 851 33.72 -4.31 1.96
CA ASP A 851 34.06 -5.31 0.93
C ASP A 851 34.26 -6.72 1.51
N SER A 852 34.58 -6.84 2.81
CA SER A 852 34.77 -8.13 3.49
C SER A 852 33.47 -8.92 3.75
N ILE A 853 32.31 -8.30 3.54
CA ILE A 853 30.98 -8.93 3.62
C ILE A 853 30.15 -8.77 2.33
N ASN A 854 30.77 -8.25 1.27
CA ASN A 854 30.17 -8.07 -0.06
C ASN A 854 30.17 -9.37 -0.91
N TYR A 855 29.52 -10.41 -0.39
CA TYR A 855 29.38 -11.72 -1.06
C TYR A 855 28.50 -11.68 -2.33
N ASN A 856 28.83 -12.49 -3.34
CA ASN A 856 28.10 -12.62 -4.63
C ASN A 856 26.87 -13.53 -4.53
N ASP A 857 25.97 -13.23 -3.60
CA ASP A 857 24.70 -13.95 -3.45
C ASP A 857 23.70 -13.47 -4.52
N HIS A 858 23.18 -14.37 -5.37
CA HIS A 858 22.21 -14.01 -6.39
C HIS A 858 21.35 -15.21 -6.83
N PHE A 859 20.17 -14.93 -7.34
CA PHE A 859 19.39 -15.96 -8.01
C PHE A 859 19.99 -16.27 -9.38
N ILE A 860 20.16 -17.56 -9.69
CA ILE A 860 20.43 -18.04 -11.05
C ILE A 860 19.10 -18.18 -11.80
N ASN A 861 18.09 -18.70 -11.11
CA ASN A 861 16.69 -18.81 -11.54
C ASN A 861 15.80 -18.99 -10.29
N PRO A 862 14.46 -18.96 -10.39
CA PRO A 862 13.56 -19.08 -9.24
C PRO A 862 13.73 -20.35 -8.36
N SER A 863 14.40 -21.39 -8.87
CA SER A 863 14.64 -22.65 -8.15
C SER A 863 16.11 -22.87 -7.76
N THR A 864 17.02 -21.97 -8.17
CA THR A 864 18.47 -22.12 -7.93
C THR A 864 19.07 -20.81 -7.44
N PHE A 865 19.70 -20.84 -6.27
CA PHE A 865 20.33 -19.70 -5.64
C PHE A 865 21.85 -19.90 -5.53
N ALA A 866 22.63 -18.94 -6.03
CA ALA A 866 24.06 -18.89 -5.83
C ALA A 866 24.35 -18.28 -4.46
N TRP A 867 25.12 -18.99 -3.64
CA TRP A 867 25.43 -18.59 -2.27
C TRP A 867 26.94 -18.63 -2.02
N GLU A 868 27.44 -17.65 -1.28
CA GLU A 868 28.84 -17.55 -0.89
C GLU A 868 29.01 -17.65 0.63
N SER A 869 30.06 -18.36 1.05
CA SER A 869 30.43 -18.43 2.45
C SER A 869 30.98 -17.09 2.98
N ARG A 870 31.08 -16.99 4.31
CA ARG A 870 31.80 -15.89 4.97
C ARG A 870 33.24 -15.78 4.46
N SER A 871 33.79 -14.57 4.50
CA SER A 871 35.16 -14.31 4.07
C SER A 871 36.19 -15.07 4.92
N ASN A 872 37.33 -15.35 4.31
CA ASN A 872 38.41 -16.14 4.91
C ASN A 872 37.97 -17.56 5.33
N ARG A 873 37.25 -18.23 4.42
CA ARG A 873 36.83 -19.63 4.56
C ARG A 873 37.28 -20.46 3.38
N ARG A 874 37.68 -21.69 3.71
CA ARG A 874 38.13 -22.69 2.75
C ARG A 874 37.25 -23.92 2.81
N ILE A 875 37.23 -24.72 1.74
CA ILE A 875 36.43 -25.96 1.68
C ILE A 875 36.74 -26.91 2.86
N ASP A 876 37.98 -26.92 3.35
CA ASP A 876 38.43 -27.75 4.47
C ASP A 876 38.12 -27.14 5.86
N SER A 877 37.62 -25.91 5.93
CA SER A 877 37.26 -25.24 7.17
C SER A 877 36.16 -26.00 7.88
N ASN A 878 36.29 -26.20 9.20
CA ASN A 878 35.32 -26.95 10.02
C ASN A 878 33.88 -26.43 9.85
N GLU A 879 33.74 -25.12 9.74
CA GLU A 879 32.45 -24.46 9.53
C GLU A 879 31.82 -24.84 8.18
N ILE A 880 32.61 -24.91 7.11
CA ILE A 880 32.13 -25.30 5.78
C ILE A 880 31.81 -26.79 5.71
N LYS A 881 32.63 -27.63 6.33
CA LYS A 881 32.34 -29.06 6.50
C LYS A 881 31.02 -29.27 7.25
N ALA A 882 30.74 -28.45 8.27
CA ALA A 882 29.47 -28.51 9.00
C ALA A 882 28.27 -28.13 8.11
N VAL A 883 28.41 -27.14 7.23
CA VAL A 883 27.37 -26.79 6.25
C VAL A 883 27.14 -27.93 5.26
N ILE A 884 28.21 -28.49 4.68
CA ILE A 884 28.14 -29.58 3.68
C ILE A 884 27.48 -30.83 4.29
N ASN A 885 27.81 -31.15 5.54
CA ASN A 885 27.28 -32.32 6.24
C ASN A 885 25.96 -32.03 6.97
N SER A 886 25.38 -30.84 6.83
CA SER A 886 24.13 -30.46 7.49
C SER A 886 22.98 -31.31 6.96
N LYS A 887 22.16 -31.87 7.86
CA LYS A 887 20.97 -32.64 7.48
C LYS A 887 19.89 -31.77 6.84
N ARG A 888 19.86 -30.48 7.19
CA ARG A 888 18.86 -29.53 6.72
C ARG A 888 19.46 -28.14 6.60
N ILE A 889 19.32 -27.52 5.42
CA ILE A 889 19.77 -26.15 5.15
C ILE A 889 18.54 -25.30 4.81
N LEU A 890 18.44 -24.12 5.43
CA LEU A 890 17.31 -23.23 5.31
C LEU A 890 17.76 -21.91 4.69
N LEU A 891 17.08 -21.43 3.66
CA LEU A 891 17.42 -20.17 3.00
C LEU A 891 16.45 -19.06 3.41
N PHE A 892 17.01 -17.96 3.91
CA PHE A 892 16.30 -16.75 4.29
C PHE A 892 16.87 -15.55 3.54
N VAL A 893 16.02 -14.80 2.84
CA VAL A 893 16.46 -13.67 2.01
C VAL A 893 15.64 -12.42 2.32
N LYS A 894 16.30 -11.27 2.42
CA LYS A 894 15.66 -9.95 2.39
C LYS A 894 16.24 -9.14 1.25
N LYS A 895 15.44 -8.24 0.66
CA LYS A 895 15.88 -7.43 -0.48
C LYS A 895 17.06 -6.54 -0.09
N GLU A 896 16.88 -5.73 0.95
CA GLU A 896 17.88 -4.73 1.35
C GLU A 896 17.88 -4.47 2.85
N ASN A 897 18.80 -3.63 3.32
CA ASN A 897 18.95 -3.35 4.75
C ASN A 897 17.78 -2.52 5.32
N GLY A 898 17.16 -1.65 4.52
CA GLY A 898 16.04 -0.78 4.93
C GLY A 898 14.74 -1.52 5.30
N GLU A 899 14.61 -2.81 4.95
CA GLU A 899 13.40 -3.60 5.24
C GLU A 899 13.27 -4.10 6.69
N GLY A 900 14.22 -3.77 7.56
CA GLY A 900 14.25 -4.22 8.96
C GLY A 900 15.07 -5.50 9.20
N SER A 901 14.81 -6.15 10.34
CA SER A 901 15.58 -7.32 10.83
C SER A 901 15.16 -8.65 10.24
N ASP A 902 14.00 -8.71 9.58
CA ASP A 902 13.35 -9.95 9.21
C ASP A 902 13.62 -10.35 7.77
N PHE A 903 13.66 -11.66 7.51
CA PHE A 903 14.00 -12.24 6.22
C PHE A 903 12.90 -13.21 5.76
N TYR A 904 12.59 -13.22 4.46
CA TYR A 904 11.66 -14.20 3.88
C TYR A 904 12.26 -15.60 3.89
N PHE A 905 11.54 -16.57 4.43
CA PHE A 905 11.90 -17.98 4.32
C PHE A 905 11.58 -18.51 2.92
N LEU A 906 12.60 -18.91 2.16
CA LEU A 906 12.43 -19.43 0.80
C LEU A 906 12.34 -20.96 0.73
N GLY A 907 12.54 -21.64 1.86
CA GLY A 907 12.42 -23.09 1.96
C GLY A 907 13.71 -23.80 2.33
N ASN A 908 13.61 -25.12 2.40
CA ASN A 908 14.76 -25.98 2.51
C ASN A 908 15.52 -25.99 1.16
N VAL A 909 16.84 -26.14 1.24
CA VAL A 909 17.70 -26.23 0.06
C VAL A 909 18.61 -27.44 0.10
N LYS A 910 18.96 -27.95 -1.07
CA LYS A 910 19.99 -28.97 -1.27
C LYS A 910 21.21 -28.36 -1.94
N ILE A 911 22.40 -28.79 -1.53
CA ILE A 911 23.63 -28.36 -2.19
C ILE A 911 23.81 -29.17 -3.47
N ASN A 912 24.03 -28.48 -4.60
CA ASN A 912 24.59 -29.12 -5.77
C ASN A 912 26.09 -29.40 -5.53
N LEU A 913 26.45 -30.65 -5.22
CA LEU A 913 27.82 -31.02 -4.82
C LEU A 913 28.86 -30.70 -5.89
N GLU A 914 28.50 -30.75 -7.18
CA GLU A 914 29.39 -30.42 -8.30
C GLU A 914 29.66 -28.91 -8.43
N SER A 915 28.85 -28.08 -7.76
CA SER A 915 28.98 -26.62 -7.79
C SER A 915 29.96 -26.06 -6.77
N ILE A 916 30.42 -26.87 -5.80
CA ILE A 916 31.28 -26.41 -4.70
C ILE A 916 32.65 -26.00 -5.26
N ARG A 917 32.99 -24.71 -5.16
CA ARG A 917 34.26 -24.18 -5.67
C ARG A 917 34.88 -23.19 -4.70
N GLN A 918 36.20 -23.32 -4.53
CA GLN A 918 37.00 -22.32 -3.83
C GLN A 918 37.27 -21.15 -4.78
N GLN A 919 36.98 -19.93 -4.34
CA GLN A 919 37.35 -18.71 -5.04
C GLN A 919 37.88 -17.66 -4.06
N THR A 920 38.23 -16.49 -4.58
CA THR A 920 38.64 -15.31 -3.82
C THR A 920 37.70 -14.16 -4.12
N MET A 921 37.33 -13.40 -3.09
CA MET A 921 36.52 -12.18 -3.27
C MET A 921 37.23 -11.19 -4.19
N LYS A 922 36.48 -10.53 -5.08
CA LYS A 922 37.04 -9.64 -6.11
C LYS A 922 37.83 -8.46 -5.54
N GLU A 923 37.38 -7.90 -4.41
CA GLU A 923 37.96 -6.69 -3.82
C GLU A 923 38.97 -6.99 -2.71
N THR A 924 38.65 -7.91 -1.79
CA THR A 924 39.50 -8.20 -0.62
C THR A 924 40.51 -9.33 -0.83
N LEU A 925 40.45 -10.06 -1.94
CA LEU A 925 41.26 -11.27 -2.25
C LEU A 925 41.19 -12.38 -1.18
N LYS A 926 40.25 -12.30 -0.22
CA LYS A 926 40.07 -13.31 0.83
C LYS A 926 39.39 -14.57 0.24
N PRO A 927 39.77 -15.77 0.70
CA PRO A 927 39.16 -17.01 0.21
C PRO A 927 37.69 -17.12 0.67
N VAL A 928 36.83 -17.53 -0.27
CA VAL A 928 35.41 -17.84 -0.07
C VAL A 928 35.05 -19.14 -0.80
N VAL A 929 33.99 -19.81 -0.35
CA VAL A 929 33.47 -21.03 -0.96
C VAL A 929 32.11 -20.73 -1.57
N HIS A 930 31.95 -21.04 -2.86
CA HIS A 930 30.69 -20.89 -3.59
C HIS A 930 29.89 -22.18 -3.57
N PHE A 931 28.58 -22.02 -3.49
CA PHE A 931 27.59 -23.08 -3.54
C PHE A 931 26.48 -22.71 -4.51
N GLN A 932 25.86 -23.71 -5.11
CA GLN A 932 24.51 -23.59 -5.68
C GLN A 932 23.54 -24.35 -4.80
N PHE A 933 22.59 -23.61 -4.26
CA PHE A 933 21.45 -24.14 -3.53
C PHE A 933 20.31 -24.41 -4.50
N LEU A 934 19.85 -25.66 -4.52
CA LEU A 934 18.66 -26.11 -5.22
C LEU A 934 17.48 -26.04 -4.24
N LEU A 935 16.51 -25.17 -4.51
CA LEU A 935 15.34 -25.00 -3.66
C LEU A 935 14.37 -26.18 -3.84
N GLU A 936 13.80 -26.69 -2.75
CA GLU A 936 12.75 -27.73 -2.82
C GLU A 936 11.44 -27.22 -3.42
N SER A 937 11.21 -25.91 -3.37
CA SER A 937 10.05 -25.24 -3.95
C SER A 937 10.52 -23.98 -4.64
N SER A 938 10.14 -23.81 -5.90
CA SER A 938 10.45 -22.60 -6.66
C SER A 938 9.90 -21.36 -5.94
N VAL A 939 10.65 -20.25 -5.97
CA VAL A 939 10.18 -18.98 -5.43
C VAL A 939 9.05 -18.45 -6.32
N PRO A 940 7.89 -18.04 -5.76
CA PRO A 940 6.81 -17.45 -6.53
C PRO A 940 7.30 -16.19 -7.24
N ASP A 941 6.89 -16.00 -8.50
CA ASP A 941 7.40 -14.92 -9.35
C ASP A 941 7.28 -13.55 -8.70
N ASN A 942 6.18 -13.27 -8.00
CA ASN A 942 5.96 -11.98 -7.34
C ASN A 942 7.02 -11.69 -6.27
N LEU A 943 7.38 -12.71 -5.47
CA LEU A 943 8.43 -12.58 -4.46
C LEU A 943 9.83 -12.57 -5.12
N TYR A 944 10.02 -13.37 -6.17
CA TYR A 944 11.27 -13.42 -6.93
C TYR A 944 11.59 -12.07 -7.58
N ASN A 945 10.64 -11.49 -8.31
CA ASN A 945 10.77 -10.18 -8.96
C ASN A 945 10.97 -9.07 -7.93
N TYR A 946 10.27 -9.14 -6.80
CA TYR A 946 10.46 -8.19 -5.71
C TYR A 946 11.89 -8.19 -5.17
N ILE A 947 12.46 -9.38 -4.92
CA ILE A 947 13.81 -9.53 -4.38
C ILE A 947 14.87 -9.15 -5.42
N THR A 948 14.65 -9.48 -6.71
CA THR A 948 15.67 -9.34 -7.76
C THR A 948 15.71 -7.97 -8.45
N ASN A 949 14.63 -7.19 -8.41
CA ASN A 949 14.58 -5.86 -9.04
C ASN A 949 15.51 -4.86 -8.33
N SER A 950 16.53 -4.39 -9.05
CA SER A 950 17.54 -3.43 -8.59
C SER A 950 17.10 -1.96 -8.74
N GLN A 951 17.57 -1.09 -7.83
CA GLN A 951 17.30 0.35 -7.81
C GLN A 951 18.06 1.17 -8.88
N GLU A 952 18.69 0.53 -9.87
CA GLU A 952 19.56 1.24 -10.82
C GLU A 952 18.81 1.98 -11.95
N ILE A 953 17.48 1.83 -12.04
CA ILE A 953 16.66 2.36 -13.14
C ILE A 953 16.62 3.91 -13.14
N LEU A 954 16.81 4.55 -11.99
CA LEU A 954 16.90 6.02 -11.86
C LEU A 954 18.11 6.65 -12.58
N SER A 955 19.06 5.86 -13.08
CA SER A 955 20.24 6.37 -13.81
C SER A 955 20.16 6.21 -15.33
N THR A 956 19.12 5.53 -15.83
CA THR A 956 19.02 5.09 -17.23
C THR A 956 18.20 5.97 -18.18
N GLU A 957 17.68 7.12 -17.74
CA GLU A 957 17.05 8.10 -18.65
C GLU A 957 18.07 8.79 -19.59
N ASN A 958 19.37 8.72 -19.29
CA ASN A 958 20.43 9.28 -20.14
C ASN A 958 20.72 8.52 -21.45
N LYS A 959 19.97 7.45 -21.79
CA LYS A 959 20.20 6.66 -23.02
C LYS A 959 19.25 6.96 -24.18
N LEU A 960 18.22 7.78 -24.01
CA LEU A 960 17.29 8.13 -25.09
C LEU A 960 17.64 9.43 -25.85
N ASP A 961 18.60 10.22 -25.35
CA ASP A 961 19.07 11.46 -26.00
C ASP A 961 20.26 11.27 -26.96
N GLN A 962 20.72 10.04 -27.20
CA GLN A 962 21.92 9.78 -28.03
C GLN A 962 21.68 9.62 -29.54
N ILE A 963 20.50 9.95 -30.07
CA ILE A 963 20.26 9.88 -31.53
C ILE A 963 20.52 11.21 -32.26
N GLU A 964 20.69 12.33 -31.56
CA GLU A 964 21.07 13.58 -32.24
C GLU A 964 22.15 14.36 -31.48
N LYS A 965 23.42 14.16 -31.88
CA LYS A 965 24.43 15.22 -32.05
C LYS A 965 25.76 14.63 -32.52
N ASN A 966 26.10 14.94 -33.77
CA ASN A 966 27.45 14.79 -34.31
C ASN A 966 28.41 15.80 -33.67
N GLU A 967 29.65 15.32 -33.46
CA GLU A 967 30.94 16.01 -33.34
C GLU A 967 31.11 17.13 -32.30
N ILE A 968 32.05 16.93 -31.35
CA ILE A 968 33.08 17.87 -30.84
C ILE A 968 34.02 17.09 -29.87
N PRO A 969 35.33 17.44 -29.75
CA PRO A 969 36.41 16.51 -29.39
C PRO A 969 36.57 16.22 -27.89
N ARG A 970 37.22 15.07 -27.62
CA ARG A 970 37.70 14.64 -26.29
C ARG A 970 38.56 15.71 -25.62
N LEU A 971 38.22 16.05 -24.38
CA LEU A 971 39.09 16.71 -23.41
C LEU A 971 39.55 15.68 -22.37
N ASP A 972 40.85 15.69 -22.10
CA ASP A 972 41.55 14.81 -21.15
C ASP A 972 41.03 14.96 -19.70
N PRO A 973 41.20 13.93 -18.85
CA PRO A 973 40.64 13.92 -17.50
C PRO A 973 41.35 14.95 -16.59
N ILE A 974 40.56 15.86 -16.02
CA ILE A 974 40.98 16.84 -15.01
C ILE A 974 41.22 16.12 -13.68
N GLU A 975 42.42 16.27 -13.11
CA GLU A 975 42.74 15.87 -11.74
C GLU A 975 41.77 16.55 -10.76
N LYS A 976 41.03 15.77 -9.96
CA LYS A 976 40.08 16.28 -8.97
C LYS A 976 40.81 17.04 -7.87
N SER A 977 40.43 18.30 -7.69
CA SER A 977 40.82 19.13 -6.53
C SER A 977 40.31 18.51 -5.21
N PRO A 978 41.06 18.63 -4.11
CA PRO A 978 40.61 18.15 -2.80
C PRO A 978 39.37 18.92 -2.34
N THR A 979 38.36 18.23 -1.82
CA THR A 979 37.09 18.83 -1.39
C THR A 979 36.86 18.67 0.12
N ILE A 980 36.04 19.56 0.68
CA ILE A 980 35.58 19.60 2.08
C ILE A 980 34.05 19.51 2.13
N PRO A 981 33.45 18.84 3.14
CA PRO A 981 32.00 18.73 3.27
C PRO A 981 31.37 20.03 3.76
N LEU A 982 30.37 20.54 3.04
CA LEU A 982 29.44 21.60 3.44
C LEU A 982 28.13 20.96 3.90
N PHE A 983 27.91 20.92 5.20
CA PHE A 983 26.69 20.37 5.77
C PHE A 983 25.49 21.30 5.53
N ASN A 984 24.32 20.69 5.27
CA ASN A 984 23.09 21.41 4.92
C ASN A 984 22.37 22.05 6.13
N PHE A 985 22.83 21.81 7.36
CA PHE A 985 22.35 22.53 8.55
C PHE A 985 22.96 23.94 8.66
N TYR A 986 22.33 24.78 9.49
CA TYR A 986 22.88 26.09 9.87
C TYR A 986 23.09 26.22 11.38
N ALA A 987 24.10 27.00 11.77
CA ALA A 987 24.30 27.40 13.15
C ALA A 987 23.71 28.78 13.40
N ALA A 988 22.96 28.94 14.50
CA ALA A 988 22.44 30.24 14.88
C ALA A 988 23.56 31.10 15.49
N ALA A 989 23.84 32.26 14.90
CA ALA A 989 24.43 33.39 15.59
C ALA A 989 23.33 34.08 16.43
N GLY A 990 22.73 33.32 17.34
CA GLY A 990 21.71 33.70 18.33
C GLY A 990 21.81 32.80 19.55
N SER A 991 20.69 32.32 20.12
CA SER A 991 20.68 31.33 21.21
C SER A 991 21.14 29.96 20.72
N PHE A 992 20.22 29.12 20.24
CA PHE A 992 20.50 27.90 19.48
C PHE A 992 19.57 27.90 18.26
N SER A 993 19.94 27.18 17.21
CA SER A 993 19.03 26.95 16.08
C SER A 993 17.80 26.17 16.53
N GLU A 994 16.78 26.10 15.69
CA GLU A 994 15.79 25.02 15.78
C GLU A 994 16.48 23.65 15.66
N LEU A 995 15.84 22.59 16.17
CA LEU A 995 16.33 21.22 16.03
C LEU A 995 16.37 20.86 14.53
N GLN A 996 17.53 20.40 14.06
CA GLN A 996 17.78 20.04 12.66
C GLN A 996 18.23 18.59 12.56
N SER A 997 17.80 17.88 11.51
CA SER A 997 18.03 16.44 11.30
C SER A 997 18.96 16.11 10.12
N ASP A 998 19.72 17.08 9.61
CA ASP A 998 20.44 16.95 8.34
C ASP A 998 21.92 16.58 8.52
N ASN A 999 22.24 15.30 8.33
CA ASN A 999 23.63 14.81 8.15
C ASN A 999 24.10 14.86 6.69
N GLU A 1000 23.25 15.34 5.76
CA GLU A 1000 23.60 15.50 4.35
C GLU A 1000 24.56 16.67 4.12
N PHE A 1001 25.53 16.48 3.24
CA PHE A 1001 26.51 17.50 2.87
C PHE A 1001 26.70 17.56 1.35
N THR A 1002 27.07 18.74 0.86
CA THR A 1002 27.61 18.95 -0.49
C THR A 1002 29.12 19.10 -0.43
N SER A 1003 29.86 18.83 -1.51
CA SER A 1003 31.32 19.03 -1.54
C SER A 1003 31.68 20.45 -1.99
N LEU A 1004 32.50 21.16 -1.23
CA LEU A 1004 33.14 22.43 -1.59
C LEU A 1004 34.61 22.20 -1.91
N ASP A 1005 35.19 22.96 -2.83
CA ASP A 1005 36.64 22.94 -3.06
C ASP A 1005 37.38 23.43 -1.82
N ALA A 1006 38.43 22.69 -1.42
CA ALA A 1006 39.23 23.06 -0.26
C ALA A 1006 40.08 24.31 -0.57
N PRO A 1007 40.13 25.30 0.34
CA PRO A 1007 41.08 26.40 0.23
C PRO A 1007 42.53 25.90 0.06
N ASN A 1008 43.32 26.58 -0.78
CA ASN A 1008 44.69 26.18 -1.17
C ASN A 1008 45.69 25.97 0.01
N ASN A 1009 45.33 26.40 1.21
CA ASN A 1009 46.11 26.31 2.44
C ASN A 1009 45.74 25.09 3.34
N ILE A 1010 44.89 24.18 2.88
CA ILE A 1010 44.46 22.99 3.64
C ILE A 1010 45.01 21.71 3.01
N HIS A 1011 45.95 21.05 3.69
CA HIS A 1011 46.57 19.81 3.22
C HIS A 1011 45.86 18.52 3.69
N ASN A 1012 45.00 18.59 4.72
CA ASN A 1012 44.22 17.45 5.23
C ASN A 1012 42.73 17.83 5.33
N THR A 1013 41.94 17.51 4.29
CA THR A 1013 40.53 17.92 4.22
C THR A 1013 39.62 17.20 5.21
N ASN A 1014 40.01 16.01 5.69
CA ASN A 1014 39.19 15.18 6.59
C ASN A 1014 38.97 15.82 7.98
N ASP A 1015 39.81 16.77 8.36
CA ASP A 1015 39.72 17.49 9.65
C ASP A 1015 38.82 18.72 9.58
N TYR A 1016 38.30 19.09 8.41
CA TYR A 1016 37.53 20.30 8.21
C TYR A 1016 36.12 20.01 7.70
N PHE A 1017 35.20 20.91 8.02
CA PHE A 1017 33.85 20.94 7.47
C PHE A 1017 33.33 22.37 7.44
N ALA A 1018 32.30 22.63 6.65
CA ALA A 1018 31.66 23.93 6.57
C ALA A 1018 30.17 23.84 6.89
N CYS A 1019 29.61 24.92 7.42
CA CYS A 1019 28.16 25.10 7.56
C CYS A 1019 27.80 26.60 7.43
N ARG A 1020 26.50 26.89 7.21
CA ARG A 1020 26.00 28.26 7.09
C ARG A 1020 25.71 28.86 8.47
N ILE A 1021 25.99 30.15 8.64
CA ILE A 1021 25.68 30.89 9.87
C ILE A 1021 24.49 31.82 9.63
N ARG A 1022 23.50 31.79 10.53
CA ARG A 1022 22.33 32.69 10.49
C ARG A 1022 22.20 33.48 11.79
N GLY A 1023 22.09 34.80 11.68
CA GLY A 1023 21.89 35.71 12.82
C GLY A 1023 23.01 36.75 12.95
N GLU A 1024 22.77 37.75 13.80
CA GLU A 1024 23.59 38.96 13.88
C GLU A 1024 24.45 39.04 15.15
N SER A 1025 24.34 38.09 16.08
CA SER A 1025 25.08 38.16 17.35
C SER A 1025 26.60 37.91 17.22
N MET A 1026 27.10 37.61 16.02
CA MET A 1026 28.53 37.42 15.73
C MET A 1026 29.05 38.39 14.64
N ASN A 1027 28.28 39.40 14.24
CA ASN A 1027 28.53 40.24 13.06
C ASN A 1027 29.79 41.12 13.10
N ARG A 1028 30.51 41.22 14.22
CA ARG A 1028 31.86 41.83 14.24
C ARG A 1028 32.90 40.97 13.54
N VAL A 1029 32.69 39.66 13.47
CA VAL A 1029 33.65 38.69 12.91
C VAL A 1029 33.01 37.84 11.81
N ILE A 1030 31.74 37.46 11.97
CA ILE A 1030 31.00 36.59 11.05
C ILE A 1030 29.69 37.29 10.64
N PRO A 1031 29.62 37.87 9.42
CA PRO A 1031 28.38 38.39 8.87
C PRO A 1031 27.28 37.33 8.77
N ASN A 1032 26.03 37.77 8.84
CA ASN A 1032 24.88 36.90 8.65
C ASN A 1032 24.86 36.31 7.23
N GLY A 1033 24.57 35.01 7.13
CA GLY A 1033 24.55 34.26 5.87
C GLY A 1033 25.90 33.70 5.42
N SER A 1034 26.99 33.97 6.14
CA SER A 1034 28.33 33.46 5.79
C SER A 1034 28.43 31.93 5.87
N ILE A 1035 29.17 31.34 4.94
CA ILE A 1035 29.62 29.94 5.01
C ILE A 1035 30.93 29.92 5.78
N CYS A 1036 30.95 29.27 6.93
CA CYS A 1036 32.11 29.25 7.81
C CYS A 1036 32.78 27.88 7.75
N LEU A 1037 34.12 27.89 7.66
CA LEU A 1037 34.95 26.71 7.76
C LEU A 1037 35.30 26.45 9.23
N PHE A 1038 35.11 25.21 9.66
CA PHE A 1038 35.44 24.72 10.98
C PHE A 1038 36.46 23.60 10.91
N LYS A 1039 37.38 23.59 11.88
CA LYS A 1039 38.23 22.44 12.16
C LYS A 1039 37.54 21.58 13.23
N LYS A 1040 37.41 20.27 12.99
CA LYS A 1040 36.85 19.31 13.96
C LYS A 1040 37.61 19.42 15.28
N TYR A 1041 36.86 19.55 16.37
CA TYR A 1041 37.46 19.72 17.68
C TYR A 1041 37.96 18.39 18.25
N THR A 1042 39.28 18.24 18.45
CA THR A 1042 39.90 17.00 18.96
C THR A 1042 40.46 17.12 20.39
N GLY A 1043 40.28 18.26 21.07
CA GLY A 1043 40.79 18.54 22.42
C GLY A 1043 41.63 19.83 22.52
N GLY A 1044 41.81 20.38 23.73
CA GLY A 1044 42.59 21.62 23.96
C GLY A 1044 41.88 22.70 24.80
N SER A 1045 42.51 23.87 24.95
CA SER A 1045 41.86 25.04 25.57
C SER A 1045 40.92 25.72 24.58
N ARG A 1046 39.68 25.97 25.02
CA ARG A 1046 38.61 26.63 24.23
C ARG A 1046 38.45 28.11 24.57
N ASN A 1047 39.08 28.57 25.66
CA ASN A 1047 38.88 29.91 26.20
C ASN A 1047 39.35 30.98 25.19
N GLY A 1048 38.46 31.91 24.83
CA GLY A 1048 38.69 32.98 23.86
C GLY A 1048 38.48 32.60 22.39
N LYS A 1049 38.17 31.34 22.07
CA LYS A 1049 37.98 30.87 20.68
C LYS A 1049 36.52 30.98 20.25
N ILE A 1050 36.29 31.22 18.95
CA ILE A 1050 34.96 31.10 18.35
C ILE A 1050 34.72 29.62 18.05
N VAL A 1051 33.66 29.06 18.62
CA VAL A 1051 33.36 27.62 18.54
C VAL A 1051 31.94 27.39 18.05
N LEU A 1052 31.77 26.29 17.33
CA LEU A 1052 30.47 25.71 17.01
C LEU A 1052 30.10 24.74 18.12
N VAL A 1053 28.96 24.99 18.75
CA VAL A 1053 28.44 24.21 19.88
C VAL A 1053 27.12 23.57 19.49
N GLU A 1054 27.05 22.28 19.73
CA GLU A 1054 25.90 21.41 19.54
C GLU A 1054 25.21 21.17 20.89
N ASN A 1055 23.88 21.19 20.89
CA ASN A 1055 23.05 20.79 22.02
C ASN A 1055 22.09 19.68 21.55
N VAL A 1056 22.13 18.54 22.22
CA VAL A 1056 21.44 17.29 21.83
C VAL A 1056 20.21 17.06 22.70
N ASP A 1057 19.07 16.64 22.12
CA ASP A 1057 17.88 16.24 22.88
C ASP A 1057 18.04 14.85 23.51
N ILE A 1058 17.69 14.70 24.80
CA ILE A 1058 17.78 13.44 25.56
C ILE A 1058 16.81 12.37 25.01
N GLN A 1059 15.73 12.78 24.32
CA GLN A 1059 14.74 11.83 23.79
C GLN A 1059 15.15 11.17 22.46
N ASP A 1060 16.10 11.77 21.72
CA ASP A 1060 16.59 11.27 20.42
C ASP A 1060 18.03 11.75 20.13
N PRO A 1061 19.06 11.09 20.67
CA PRO A 1061 20.46 11.54 20.58
C PRO A 1061 21.06 11.51 19.18
N ASP A 1062 20.43 10.80 18.24
CA ASP A 1062 21.03 10.43 16.96
C ASP A 1062 20.53 11.28 15.77
N PHE A 1063 19.41 12.03 15.92
CA PHE A 1063 18.74 12.66 14.77
C PHE A 1063 18.28 14.12 14.95
N HIS A 1064 18.41 14.74 16.12
CA HIS A 1064 17.97 16.13 16.31
C HIS A 1064 18.96 16.94 17.14
N SER A 1065 19.72 17.82 16.48
CA SER A 1065 20.71 18.69 17.11
C SER A 1065 20.39 20.17 16.86
N ALA A 1066 20.60 20.99 17.90
CA ALA A 1066 20.54 22.45 17.78
C ALA A 1066 21.96 23.03 17.85
N PHE A 1067 22.29 23.95 16.95
CA PHE A 1067 23.64 24.49 16.79
C PHE A 1067 23.71 25.99 17.06
N THR A 1068 24.76 26.42 17.76
CA THR A 1068 25.08 27.84 17.97
C THR A 1068 26.56 28.13 17.76
N ILE A 1069 26.86 29.37 17.37
CA ILE A 1069 28.23 29.87 17.24
C ILE A 1069 28.46 31.07 18.14
N LYS A 1070 29.49 31.00 18.99
CA LYS A 1070 29.83 32.01 20.00
C LYS A 1070 31.30 31.96 20.37
N THR A 1071 31.80 33.03 21.01
CA THR A 1071 33.12 33.02 21.65
C THR A 1071 33.03 32.33 23.01
N TYR A 1072 33.80 31.26 23.19
CA TYR A 1072 33.78 30.46 24.40
C TYR A 1072 34.61 31.11 25.52
N ALA A 1073 34.04 31.25 26.71
CA ALA A 1073 34.74 31.67 27.92
C ALA A 1073 34.46 30.71 29.08
N SER A 1074 35.46 30.34 29.87
CA SER A 1074 35.27 29.54 31.09
C SER A 1074 35.71 30.28 32.35
N GLU A 1075 34.89 30.24 33.40
CA GLU A 1075 35.22 30.72 34.74
C GLU A 1075 35.67 29.54 35.62
N LYS A 1076 36.82 29.69 36.30
CA LYS A 1076 37.39 28.68 37.20
C LYS A 1076 37.48 29.26 38.61
N ILE A 1077 37.06 28.50 39.61
CA ILE A 1077 37.35 28.79 41.01
C ILE A 1077 38.56 27.95 41.42
N VAL A 1078 39.56 28.60 42.02
CA VAL A 1078 40.73 27.92 42.57
C VAL A 1078 40.46 27.68 44.05
N THR A 1079 40.48 26.41 44.47
CA THR A 1079 40.39 25.99 45.86
C THR A 1079 41.73 25.39 46.30
N GLU A 1080 41.96 25.22 47.60
CA GLU A 1080 43.22 24.69 48.14
C GLU A 1080 43.51 23.23 47.68
N GLU A 1081 42.51 22.50 47.18
CA GLU A 1081 42.64 21.13 46.66
C GLU A 1081 42.69 21.04 45.11
N GLY A 1082 42.57 22.15 44.37
CA GLY A 1082 42.63 22.16 42.91
C GLY A 1082 41.84 23.28 42.23
N TRP A 1083 41.52 23.11 40.95
CA TRP A 1083 40.70 24.06 40.18
C TRP A 1083 39.43 23.37 39.68
N THR A 1084 38.26 23.94 39.99
CA THR A 1084 36.96 23.47 39.50
C THR A 1084 36.34 24.50 38.55
N HIS A 1085 35.77 24.02 37.44
CA HIS A 1085 34.98 24.86 36.52
C HIS A 1085 33.65 25.17 37.18
N THR A 1086 33.23 26.44 37.20
CA THR A 1086 31.94 26.82 37.83
C THR A 1086 30.89 27.30 36.85
N SER A 1087 31.27 27.81 35.66
CA SER A 1087 30.34 28.03 34.55
C SER A 1087 31.06 28.24 33.22
N ILE A 1088 30.38 27.95 32.11
CA ILE A 1088 30.82 28.29 30.75
C ILE A 1088 29.94 29.44 30.25
N ARG A 1089 30.55 30.50 29.70
CA ARG A 1089 29.84 31.58 29.02
C ARG A 1089 30.13 31.53 27.52
N LEU A 1090 29.07 31.47 26.71
CA LEU A 1090 29.16 31.64 25.27
C LEU A 1090 28.78 33.09 24.92
N ARG A 1091 29.78 33.90 24.59
CA ARG A 1091 29.66 35.34 24.38
C ARG A 1091 29.34 35.70 22.93
N PRO A 1092 28.40 36.62 22.68
CA PRO A 1092 28.21 37.21 21.36
C PRO A 1092 29.38 38.13 21.00
N ASN A 1093 29.62 38.31 19.70
CA ASN A 1093 30.60 39.24 19.16
C ASN A 1093 29.90 40.14 18.12
N SER A 1094 29.03 41.03 18.62
CA SER A 1094 28.16 41.88 17.79
C SER A 1094 28.43 43.37 17.99
N TYR A 1095 28.14 44.18 16.98
CA TYR A 1095 28.06 45.64 17.11
C TYR A 1095 26.86 46.07 17.98
N ASP A 1096 25.85 45.22 18.11
CA ASP A 1096 24.69 45.44 18.98
C ASP A 1096 24.95 44.88 20.39
N GLY A 1097 24.86 45.76 21.41
CA GLY A 1097 25.07 45.41 22.82
C GLY A 1097 23.87 44.73 23.50
N THR A 1098 22.74 44.54 22.80
CA THR A 1098 21.54 43.91 23.36
C THR A 1098 21.63 42.37 23.44
N TYR A 1099 22.57 41.74 22.75
CA TYR A 1099 22.80 40.30 22.85
C TYR A 1099 23.47 39.93 24.18
N SER A 1100 22.84 39.02 24.93
CA SER A 1100 23.35 38.50 26.20
C SER A 1100 24.20 37.24 26.04
N ASP A 1101 25.11 37.00 26.99
CA ASP A 1101 25.85 35.75 27.12
C ASP A 1101 24.89 34.56 27.35
N ILE A 1102 25.18 33.41 26.74
CA ILE A 1102 24.54 32.13 27.13
C ILE A 1102 25.39 31.54 28.24
N ILE A 1103 24.81 31.40 29.43
CA ILE A 1103 25.47 30.84 30.61
C ILE A 1103 25.09 29.36 30.71
N ILE A 1104 26.10 28.51 30.79
CA ILE A 1104 25.95 27.05 30.91
C ILE A 1104 26.53 26.65 32.27
N ASP A 1105 25.69 26.01 33.08
CA ASP A 1105 25.97 25.49 34.42
C ASP A 1105 25.89 23.94 34.43
N GLU A 1106 26.03 23.31 35.59
CA GLU A 1106 26.02 21.86 35.72
C GLU A 1106 24.65 21.21 35.40
N GLU A 1107 23.53 21.95 35.49
CA GLU A 1107 22.19 21.43 35.21
C GLU A 1107 21.88 21.41 33.72
N ASN A 1108 22.35 22.40 32.95
CA ASN A 1108 22.06 22.53 31.51
C ASN A 1108 23.22 22.13 30.58
N GLY A 1109 24.43 21.88 31.11
CA GLY A 1109 25.63 21.58 30.33
C GLY A 1109 25.84 20.12 29.93
N GLN A 1110 25.06 19.17 30.46
CA GLN A 1110 25.28 17.73 30.22
C GLN A 1110 25.08 17.30 28.76
N ASN A 1111 24.29 18.04 27.99
CA ASN A 1111 23.91 17.71 26.61
C ASN A 1111 24.66 18.54 25.56
N MET A 1112 25.68 19.31 25.98
CA MET A 1112 26.37 20.26 25.11
C MET A 1112 27.76 19.77 24.70
N LYS A 1113 28.02 19.80 23.39
CA LYS A 1113 29.29 19.38 22.79
C LYS A 1113 29.86 20.46 21.87
N VAL A 1114 31.16 20.74 22.02
CA VAL A 1114 31.88 21.57 21.03
C VAL A 1114 32.28 20.68 19.86
N VAL A 1115 31.76 20.97 18.68
CA VAL A 1115 31.94 20.14 17.47
C VAL A 1115 33.01 20.70 16.53
N GLY A 1116 33.25 22.01 16.55
CA GLY A 1116 34.25 22.64 15.68
C GLY A 1116 34.79 23.97 16.20
N GLU A 1117 36.02 24.27 15.83
CA GLU A 1117 36.67 25.58 16.03
C GLU A 1117 36.62 26.37 14.73
N PHE A 1118 36.15 27.61 14.79
CA PHE A 1118 36.04 28.48 13.62
C PHE A 1118 37.44 28.81 13.06
N VAL A 1119 37.60 28.66 11.74
CA VAL A 1119 38.86 28.89 11.03
C VAL A 1119 38.78 30.17 10.21
N THR A 1120 37.83 30.24 9.28
CA THR A 1120 37.64 31.38 8.38
C THR A 1120 36.26 31.34 7.73
N ILE A 1121 35.87 32.44 7.10
CA ILE A 1121 34.73 32.50 6.18
C ILE A 1121 35.21 32.08 4.79
N LEU A 1122 34.43 31.23 4.12
CA LEU A 1122 34.65 30.86 2.72
C LEU A 1122 33.95 31.90 1.83
N GLN A 1123 34.65 32.37 0.79
CA GLN A 1123 34.12 33.34 -0.19
C GLN A 1123 33.34 32.64 -1.30
#